data_AF-A0A656JKN2-F1
#
_entry.id   AF-A0A656JKN2-F1
#
_cell.length_a   1.000
_cell.length_b   1.000
_cell.length_c   1.000
_cell.angle_alpha   90.00
_cell.angle_beta   90.00
_cell.angle_gamma   90.00
#
_symmetry.space_group_name_H-M   'P 1'
#
loop_
_entity.id
_entity.type
_entity.pdbx_description
1 polymer ?
#
loop_
_entity_poly.entity_id
_entity_poly.type
_entity_poly.pdbx_seq_one_letter_code
_entity_poly.pdbx_strand_id
1 'polypeptide(L)'
;MNATLTTHEHPVERPSDSDTYPPTLSETVRELAHELLRTVKPGLNIQTTWLAYRDSTLPPDAEPNRHSAPLIDSLIEYFTGCLTWTSNEVLGFYPSPATTALTPAIEPLGRAAILTLYAQVNQQLEQRHSQKLADYWAVELPDGKTRSSALLADRIQCLKSECEIQIALGQMKVSHHSMLSAALKLSATNTTDEVQPHSVYSLSASIGGGEPMPLHGAFAITRRLRTQPAQTEEEEREDVLLFTLQDGLEGFSSFKQMNDSLIRQGADPQYRKSVQAQLTPEEPGPPITSPLQWHYSSMTGNFLSTLLTRQIIRQQSIFAHAIQRARAERMDMTCIEQLIWRLLSPELNFDNHLHLDRLNSELIQTHMPDWWKTMGQEQRKQWLEHAQRFGEAVVKIQRSSKETFASPEDDSRIFLARYIDQQLDNALKKAAITLAPERIRVSITYLTTPEVLEIQEAPITQDSLTATMSLKELVHTADHRNKVEYATQTNVTDDKGAAITHLDERFITELITTIKDPQHLGSYLDLHLKSSTYAHQLKRSQKDLLESQMRMAVLEIEQQAFPLKCLSWINAVLDSPGPEKRRTVDGEKIEVRFFSVNQLKMTNVMLIAPVDTFEKGPIVLCTLDATDGVVFRWFSSMYLLNINFLEKEPFQRYLLQQIPFFRRLETLQAMQYEKEAKHWRLPEVLTRFSPIPFPIKLLRLIAFIPQSEDLYEENNKTKIDQLIQTAKRQMSPEYQTGQSDSSFDLIANIAILFLPDAIMIPLALGVGLYKTWSAFEKLEENDIEGAAEEFLSAIGYL
;
A
#
# COMPACT_ATOMS: atom_id res chain seq x y z
N MET A 1 -0.81 -11.83 13.73
CA MET A 1 -1.60 -10.61 13.54
C MET A 1 -0.69 -9.67 12.78
N ASN A 2 -1.05 -9.38 11.54
CA ASN A 2 -0.28 -8.47 10.70
C ASN A 2 -0.54 -7.04 11.18
N ALA A 3 0.50 -6.25 11.41
CA ALA A 3 0.28 -4.87 11.81
C ALA A 3 -0.33 -4.10 10.63
N THR A 4 -1.50 -3.49 10.86
CA THR A 4 -2.10 -2.56 9.90
C THR A 4 -1.39 -1.24 10.05
N LEU A 5 -0.41 -1.02 9.16
CA LEU A 5 0.11 0.33 8.97
C LEU A 5 -1.07 1.18 8.48
N THR A 6 -1.37 2.29 9.15
CA THR A 6 -2.41 3.23 8.75
C THR A 6 -1.81 4.37 7.95
N THR A 7 -2.24 4.56 6.71
CA THR A 7 -1.97 5.79 5.95
C THR A 7 -2.78 6.90 6.60
N HIS A 8 -2.12 7.75 7.37
CA HIS A 8 -2.74 8.97 7.87
C HIS A 8 -2.75 9.99 6.73
N GLU A 9 -3.92 10.53 6.40
CA GLU A 9 -3.96 11.84 5.74
C GLU A 9 -3.14 12.77 6.62
N HIS A 10 -2.13 13.42 6.04
CA HIS A 10 -1.43 14.52 6.72
C HIS A 10 -2.46 15.44 7.34
N PRO A 11 -2.18 16.00 8.53
CA PRO A 11 -3.14 16.85 9.23
C PRO A 11 -3.68 17.88 8.24
N VAL A 12 -5.01 17.92 8.16
CA VAL A 12 -5.83 18.90 7.46
C VAL A 12 -5.06 20.22 7.35
N GLU A 13 -4.95 20.75 6.13
CA GLU A 13 -4.33 22.03 5.80
C GLU A 13 -4.46 23.02 6.96
N ARG A 14 -3.34 23.66 7.35
CA ARG A 14 -3.32 24.72 8.37
C ARG A 14 -4.54 25.63 8.17
N PRO A 15 -5.54 25.57 9.05
CA PRO A 15 -6.70 26.40 8.87
C PRO A 15 -6.30 27.85 9.13
N SER A 16 -7.07 28.78 8.56
CA SER A 16 -6.90 30.22 8.69
C SER A 16 -6.58 30.66 10.13
N ASP A 17 -5.77 31.71 10.28
CA ASP A 17 -5.11 32.19 11.51
C ASP A 17 -5.89 32.17 12.85
N SER A 18 -7.23 32.03 12.86
CA SER A 18 -8.06 31.84 14.05
C SER A 18 -8.10 30.43 14.64
N ASP A 19 -7.54 29.41 13.96
CA ASP A 19 -7.59 27.99 14.39
C ASP A 19 -6.28 27.44 14.98
N THR A 20 -5.29 28.30 15.22
CA THR A 20 -4.00 27.88 15.79
C THR A 20 -4.15 27.48 17.26
N TYR A 21 -3.68 26.27 17.61
CA TYR A 21 -3.58 25.82 19.00
C TYR A 21 -2.12 25.84 19.49
N PRO A 22 -1.83 26.37 20.69
CA PRO A 22 -2.77 27.08 21.57
C PRO A 22 -3.18 28.44 20.96
N PRO A 23 -4.39 28.96 21.26
CA PRO A 23 -4.79 30.33 20.91
C PRO A 23 -3.71 31.34 21.35
N THR A 24 -3.39 32.32 20.51
CA THR A 24 -2.38 33.33 20.87
C THR A 24 -2.96 34.39 21.80
N LEU A 25 -2.11 34.91 22.71
CA LEU A 25 -2.51 35.98 23.62
C LEU A 25 -2.89 37.24 22.84
N SER A 26 -2.12 37.57 21.81
CA SER A 26 -2.31 38.70 20.88
C SER A 26 -3.68 38.68 20.21
N GLU A 27 -4.13 37.51 19.76
CA GLU A 27 -5.44 37.36 19.13
C GLU A 27 -6.58 37.54 20.13
N THR A 28 -6.37 37.08 21.37
CA THR A 28 -7.34 37.29 22.46
C THR A 28 -7.44 38.76 22.85
N VAL A 29 -6.31 39.47 22.91
CA VAL A 29 -6.27 40.93 23.13
C VAL A 29 -6.99 41.66 22.01
N ARG A 30 -6.75 41.28 20.75
CA ARG A 30 -7.39 41.87 19.57
C ARG A 30 -8.91 41.75 19.64
N GLU A 31 -9.44 40.57 19.91
CA GLU A 31 -10.88 40.34 20.02
C GLU A 31 -11.50 41.09 21.20
N LEU A 32 -10.86 41.04 22.37
CA LEU A 32 -11.34 41.72 23.57
C LEU A 32 -11.37 43.23 23.36
N ALA A 33 -10.31 43.81 22.80
CA ALA A 33 -10.26 45.23 22.47
C ALA A 33 -11.31 45.60 21.40
N HIS A 34 -11.57 44.72 20.42
CA HIS A 34 -12.60 44.94 19.41
C HIS A 34 -13.99 44.98 20.02
N GLU A 35 -14.30 44.02 20.91
CA GLU A 35 -15.57 43.93 21.62
C GLU A 35 -15.82 45.18 22.48
N LEU A 36 -14.82 45.61 23.26
CA LEU A 36 -14.91 46.78 24.11
C LEU A 36 -15.04 48.09 23.31
N LEU A 37 -14.41 48.18 22.15
CA LEU A 37 -14.45 49.38 21.29
C LEU A 37 -15.63 49.39 20.32
N ARG A 38 -16.36 48.28 20.14
CA ARG A 38 -17.47 48.18 19.18
C ARG A 38 -18.56 49.23 19.41
N THR A 39 -18.82 49.58 20.66
CA THR A 39 -19.84 50.58 21.05
C THR A 39 -19.35 52.02 20.89
N VAL A 40 -18.03 52.23 20.87
CA VAL A 40 -17.40 53.56 20.84
C VAL A 40 -16.91 53.93 19.44
N LYS A 41 -16.30 52.98 18.73
CA LYS A 41 -15.79 53.14 17.35
C LYS A 41 -15.72 51.77 16.63
N PRO A 42 -16.85 51.28 16.06
CA PRO A 42 -16.94 49.92 15.48
C PRO A 42 -16.02 49.68 14.28
N GLY A 43 -15.65 50.73 13.54
CA GLY A 43 -14.78 50.63 12.36
C GLY A 43 -13.28 50.75 12.65
N LEU A 44 -12.86 50.75 13.92
CA LEU A 44 -11.43 50.84 14.25
C LEU A 44 -10.71 49.52 13.92
N ASN A 45 -9.68 49.59 13.09
CA ASN A 45 -8.77 48.47 12.89
C ASN A 45 -7.68 48.47 13.98
N ILE A 46 -7.82 47.55 14.94
CA ILE A 46 -6.92 47.42 16.09
C ILE A 46 -5.50 47.02 15.68
N GLN A 47 -5.35 46.20 14.63
CA GLN A 47 -4.04 45.71 14.17
C GLN A 47 -3.17 46.84 13.60
N THR A 48 -3.79 47.85 13.00
CA THR A 48 -3.07 48.99 12.40
C THR A 48 -3.05 50.23 13.30
N THR A 49 -3.62 50.15 14.50
CA THR A 49 -3.69 51.29 15.44
C THR A 49 -2.47 51.33 16.33
N TRP A 50 -1.96 52.53 16.58
CA TRP A 50 -0.81 52.81 17.44
C TRP A 50 -1.22 53.65 18.63
N LEU A 51 -0.71 53.32 19.82
CA LEU A 51 -0.72 54.18 21.00
C LEU A 51 0.46 55.14 20.91
N ALA A 52 0.23 56.43 21.14
CA ALA A 52 1.30 57.37 21.47
C ALA A 52 1.21 57.81 22.93
N TYR A 53 2.36 57.83 23.61
CA TYR A 53 2.48 58.24 25.01
C TYR A 53 3.81 58.99 25.25
N ARG A 54 3.88 59.74 26.34
CA ARG A 54 5.09 60.47 26.79
C ARG A 54 5.52 60.01 28.17
N ASP A 55 6.82 60.05 28.45
CA ASP A 55 7.33 59.81 29.79
C ASP A 55 7.04 61.03 30.68
N SER A 56 6.19 60.83 31.67
CA SER A 56 5.78 61.89 32.60
C SER A 56 6.86 62.23 33.64
N THR A 57 7.93 61.42 33.74
CA THR A 57 9.08 61.68 34.61
C THR A 57 10.10 62.62 33.97
N LEU A 58 10.02 62.83 32.65
CA LEU A 58 10.89 63.72 31.89
C LEU A 58 10.21 65.08 31.61
N PRO A 59 10.98 66.18 31.53
CA PRO A 59 10.44 67.48 31.14
C PRO A 59 9.74 67.42 29.76
N PRO A 60 8.69 68.23 29.52
CA PRO A 60 7.93 68.21 28.26
C PRO A 60 8.76 68.41 27.00
N ASP A 61 9.91 69.08 27.13
CA ASP A 61 10.80 69.48 26.03
C ASP A 61 12.05 68.57 25.91
N ALA A 62 12.16 67.52 26.72
CA ALA A 62 13.26 66.56 26.60
C ALA A 62 13.06 65.69 25.33
N GLU A 63 14.09 65.53 24.51
CA GLU A 63 14.06 64.55 23.42
C GLU A 63 14.99 63.37 23.71
N PRO A 64 14.55 62.12 23.48
CA PRO A 64 13.20 61.70 23.06
C PRO A 64 12.25 61.45 24.26
N ASN A 65 11.17 62.23 24.40
CA ASN A 65 10.10 62.06 25.41
C ASN A 65 8.75 61.61 24.79
N ARG A 66 8.75 61.09 23.57
CA ARG A 66 7.54 60.56 22.92
C ARG A 66 7.82 59.17 22.40
N HIS A 67 6.92 58.26 22.74
CA HIS A 67 6.98 56.86 22.34
C HIS A 67 5.71 56.48 21.59
N SER A 68 5.85 55.53 20.67
CA SER A 68 4.73 54.92 19.96
C SER A 68 4.89 53.41 19.95
N ALA A 69 3.79 52.72 20.18
CA ALA A 69 3.72 51.25 20.19
C ALA A 69 2.44 50.78 19.50
N PRO A 70 2.45 49.61 18.84
CA PRO A 70 1.22 49.00 18.34
C PRO A 70 0.20 48.81 19.47
N LEU A 71 -1.10 48.93 19.17
CA LEU A 71 -2.15 48.88 20.18
C LEU A 71 -2.18 47.53 20.92
N ILE A 72 -1.98 46.42 20.21
CA ILE A 72 -1.99 45.08 20.82
C ILE A 72 -0.81 44.94 21.79
N ASP A 73 0.39 45.28 21.34
CA ASP A 73 1.63 45.19 22.12
C ASP A 73 1.53 46.06 23.38
N SER A 74 1.08 47.31 23.25
CA SER A 74 0.92 48.22 24.38
C SER A 74 -0.15 47.78 25.39
N LEU A 75 -1.23 47.11 24.94
CA LEU A 75 -2.20 46.48 25.85
C LEU A 75 -1.58 45.31 26.62
N ILE A 76 -0.73 44.50 25.97
CA ILE A 76 0.00 43.40 26.62
C ILE A 76 1.05 43.95 27.60
N GLU A 77 1.83 44.95 27.19
CA GLU A 77 2.81 45.62 28.05
C GLU A 77 2.14 46.27 29.28
N TYR A 78 0.95 46.84 29.12
CA TYR A 78 0.20 47.37 30.25
C TYR A 78 -0.29 46.25 31.17
N PHE A 79 -0.75 45.14 30.59
CA PHE A 79 -1.19 43.97 31.34
C PHE A 79 -0.07 43.30 32.16
N THR A 80 1.17 43.37 31.69
CA THR A 80 2.35 42.80 32.36
C THR A 80 3.04 43.78 33.30
N GLY A 81 2.65 45.05 33.25
CA GLY A 81 3.24 46.13 34.04
C GLY A 81 4.52 46.74 33.46
N CYS A 82 4.88 46.41 32.21
CA CYS A 82 5.93 47.11 31.45
C CYS A 82 5.52 48.55 31.13
N LEU A 83 4.25 48.76 30.77
CA LEU A 83 3.66 50.07 30.55
C LEU A 83 2.77 50.45 31.74
N THR A 84 2.96 51.64 32.31
CA THR A 84 2.14 52.12 33.43
C THR A 84 1.78 53.59 33.29
N TRP A 85 0.56 53.95 33.71
CA TRP A 85 0.09 55.34 33.68
C TRP A 85 0.61 56.21 34.82
N THR A 86 1.39 55.65 35.75
CA THR A 86 2.11 56.38 36.80
C THR A 86 3.39 57.01 36.29
N SER A 87 3.99 56.43 35.24
CA SER A 87 5.23 56.89 34.62
C SER A 87 5.00 57.45 33.22
N ASN A 88 3.85 57.18 32.60
CA ASN A 88 3.55 57.61 31.23
C ASN A 88 2.22 58.36 31.13
N GLU A 89 2.17 59.34 30.23
CA GLU A 89 0.95 60.05 29.89
C GLU A 89 0.50 59.75 28.44
N VAL A 90 -0.77 59.36 28.30
CA VAL A 90 -1.40 59.04 27.02
C VAL A 90 -1.61 60.29 26.17
N LEU A 91 -1.15 60.25 24.92
CA LEU A 91 -1.37 61.30 23.93
C LEU A 91 -2.54 61.00 22.99
N GLY A 92 -2.83 59.72 22.70
CA GLY A 92 -3.96 59.32 21.86
C GLY A 92 -3.68 58.07 21.02
N PHE A 93 -4.67 57.66 20.24
CA PHE A 93 -4.52 56.64 19.20
C PHE A 93 -4.34 57.24 17.82
N TYR A 94 -3.49 56.60 17.01
CA TYR A 94 -3.08 57.08 15.71
C TYR A 94 -2.99 55.93 14.69
N PRO A 95 -3.14 56.22 13.39
CA PRO A 95 -3.02 55.20 12.34
C PRO A 95 -1.56 54.86 11.99
N SER A 96 -0.57 55.60 12.52
CA SER A 96 0.86 55.41 12.21
C SER A 96 1.77 55.76 13.40
N PRO A 97 3.00 55.19 13.45
CA PRO A 97 3.93 55.35 14.59
C PRO A 97 4.58 56.74 14.70
N ALA A 98 4.64 57.51 13.62
CA ALA A 98 5.36 58.78 13.55
C ALA A 98 4.38 59.97 13.60
N THR A 99 4.03 60.42 14.80
CA THR A 99 3.11 61.55 15.00
C THR A 99 3.85 62.88 15.00
N THR A 100 3.76 63.61 13.90
CA THR A 100 3.99 65.06 13.90
C THR A 100 2.82 65.75 14.61
N ALA A 101 3.04 66.97 15.15
CA ALA A 101 2.01 67.78 15.83
C ALA A 101 0.75 68.08 14.98
N LEU A 102 0.73 67.68 13.70
CA LEU A 102 -0.33 67.89 12.73
C LEU A 102 -1.24 66.68 12.51
N THR A 103 -0.92 65.50 13.06
CA THR A 103 -1.78 64.30 12.90
C THR A 103 -2.87 64.30 13.96
N PRO A 104 -4.17 64.40 13.61
CA PRO A 104 -5.24 64.37 14.60
C PRO A 104 -5.37 62.96 15.19
N ALA A 105 -5.61 62.88 16.50
CA ALA A 105 -5.92 61.63 17.18
C ALA A 105 -7.25 61.04 16.65
N ILE A 106 -7.40 59.73 16.78
CA ILE A 106 -8.60 59.04 16.32
C ILE A 106 -9.78 59.33 17.28
N GLU A 107 -10.67 60.25 16.89
CA GLU A 107 -11.91 60.57 17.64
C GLU A 107 -12.99 59.45 17.51
N PRO A 108 -13.85 59.19 18.52
CA PRO A 108 -14.03 59.90 19.79
C PRO A 108 -13.16 59.35 20.95
N LEU A 109 -12.04 58.66 20.64
CA LEU A 109 -11.21 57.95 21.63
C LEU A 109 -10.25 58.91 22.33
N GLY A 110 -10.80 59.84 23.13
CA GLY A 110 -10.02 60.72 23.99
C GLY A 110 -9.33 59.98 25.14
N ARG A 111 -8.45 60.68 25.87
CA ARG A 111 -7.64 60.11 26.97
C ARG A 111 -8.43 59.23 27.95
N ALA A 112 -9.59 59.70 28.41
CA ALA A 112 -10.41 58.94 29.36
C ALA A 112 -10.88 57.59 28.80
N ALA A 113 -11.29 57.55 27.53
CA ALA A 113 -11.71 56.31 26.87
C ALA A 113 -10.54 55.32 26.71
N ILE A 114 -9.34 55.82 26.41
CA ILE A 114 -8.13 55.00 26.32
C ILE A 114 -7.76 54.38 27.67
N LEU A 115 -7.75 55.18 28.75
CA LEU A 115 -7.48 54.68 30.09
C LEU A 115 -8.50 53.61 30.52
N THR A 116 -9.78 53.83 30.21
CA THR A 116 -10.84 52.85 30.46
C THR A 116 -10.64 51.55 29.68
N LEU A 117 -10.30 51.63 28.38
CA LEU A 117 -10.00 50.45 27.57
C LEU A 117 -8.88 49.60 28.20
N TYR A 118 -7.76 50.23 28.55
CA TYR A 118 -6.61 49.55 29.12
C TYR A 118 -6.92 48.91 30.48
N ALA A 119 -7.68 49.59 31.33
CA ALA A 119 -8.13 49.04 32.60
C ALA A 119 -9.05 47.81 32.41
N GLN A 120 -10.00 47.89 31.46
CA GLN A 120 -10.93 46.79 31.18
C GLN A 120 -10.23 45.58 30.56
N VAL A 121 -9.32 45.80 29.59
CA VAL A 121 -8.50 44.73 29.02
C VAL A 121 -7.67 44.08 30.12
N ASN A 122 -7.01 44.87 30.99
CA ASN A 122 -6.21 44.33 32.07
C ASN A 122 -7.00 43.43 33.04
N GLN A 123 -8.25 43.81 33.33
CA GLN A 123 -9.13 43.06 34.23
C GLN A 123 -9.67 41.77 33.61
N GLN A 124 -9.92 41.74 32.30
CA GLN A 124 -10.65 40.64 31.65
C GLN A 124 -9.76 39.66 30.85
N LEU A 125 -8.56 40.06 30.46
CA LEU A 125 -7.73 39.31 29.51
C LEU A 125 -7.41 37.89 29.99
N GLU A 126 -6.99 37.72 31.24
CA GLU A 126 -6.61 36.41 31.80
C GLU A 126 -7.79 35.42 31.83
N GLN A 127 -8.95 35.89 32.28
CA GLN A 127 -10.18 35.09 32.31
C GLN A 127 -10.63 34.74 30.89
N ARG A 128 -10.62 35.71 29.98
CA ARG A 128 -11.06 35.52 28.58
C ARG A 128 -10.16 34.52 27.86
N HIS A 129 -8.84 34.61 28.05
CA HIS A 129 -7.90 33.67 27.43
C HIS A 129 -8.04 32.25 28.00
N SER A 130 -8.17 32.13 29.32
CA SER A 130 -8.40 30.83 29.98
C SER A 130 -9.68 30.15 29.49
N GLN A 131 -10.75 30.94 29.29
CA GLN A 131 -11.99 30.45 28.70
C GLN A 131 -11.80 30.02 27.25
N LYS A 132 -11.07 30.80 26.44
CA LYS A 132 -10.74 30.44 25.05
C LYS A 132 -9.99 29.10 24.95
N LEU A 133 -9.05 28.85 25.86
CA LEU A 133 -8.35 27.57 25.96
C LEU A 133 -9.29 26.41 26.31
N ALA A 134 -10.30 26.65 27.15
CA ALA A 134 -11.34 25.67 27.48
C ALA A 134 -12.24 25.37 26.28
N ASP A 135 -12.77 26.45 25.68
CA ASP A 135 -13.76 26.40 24.61
C ASP A 135 -13.19 25.79 23.34
N TYR A 136 -11.89 26.00 23.07
CA TYR A 136 -11.20 25.42 21.92
C TYR A 136 -11.51 23.92 21.76
N TRP A 137 -11.49 23.15 22.84
CA TRP A 137 -11.73 21.71 22.81
C TRP A 137 -13.20 21.32 22.70
N ALA A 138 -14.11 22.25 23.00
CA ALA A 138 -15.56 22.08 22.95
C ALA A 138 -16.17 22.51 21.59
N VAL A 139 -15.41 23.19 20.72
CA VAL A 139 -15.88 23.58 19.38
C VAL A 139 -16.27 22.37 18.55
N GLU A 140 -17.48 22.39 18.00
CA GLU A 140 -17.98 21.44 17.01
C GLU A 140 -17.35 21.70 15.64
N LEU A 141 -16.80 20.64 15.05
CA LEU A 141 -16.26 20.61 13.70
C LEU A 141 -17.40 20.43 12.68
N PRO A 142 -17.15 20.64 11.37
CA PRO A 142 -18.17 20.52 10.33
C PRO A 142 -18.86 19.15 10.24
N ASP A 143 -18.23 18.11 10.78
CA ASP A 143 -18.75 16.75 10.86
C ASP A 143 -19.66 16.51 12.09
N GLY A 144 -19.90 17.53 12.91
CA GLY A 144 -20.71 17.49 14.13
C GLY A 144 -20.00 16.93 15.36
N LYS A 145 -18.70 16.64 15.28
CA LYS A 145 -17.89 16.15 16.41
C LYS A 145 -17.15 17.30 17.09
N THR A 146 -16.92 17.23 18.39
CA THR A 146 -16.04 18.20 19.08
C THR A 146 -14.58 17.90 18.77
N ARG A 147 -13.71 18.92 18.79
CA ARG A 147 -12.25 18.73 18.68
C ARG A 147 -11.70 17.71 19.69
N SER A 148 -12.21 17.71 20.92
CA SER A 148 -11.85 16.71 21.94
C SER A 148 -12.24 15.28 21.55
N SER A 149 -13.43 15.09 20.98
CA SER A 149 -13.88 13.76 20.53
C SER A 149 -13.10 13.26 19.31
N ALA A 150 -12.73 14.16 18.39
CA ALA A 150 -11.88 13.83 17.24
C ALA A 150 -10.47 13.41 17.70
N LEU A 151 -9.86 14.15 18.63
CA LEU A 151 -8.57 13.80 19.22
C LEU A 151 -8.62 12.46 19.97
N LEU A 152 -9.69 12.18 20.72
CA LEU A 152 -9.85 10.89 21.40
C LEU A 152 -9.96 9.73 20.42
N ALA A 153 -10.71 9.90 19.34
CA ALA A 153 -10.82 8.88 18.29
C ALA A 153 -9.47 8.61 17.63
N ASP A 154 -8.72 9.67 17.31
CA ASP A 154 -7.37 9.56 16.76
C ASP A 154 -6.41 8.87 17.74
N ARG A 155 -6.45 9.25 19.03
CA ARG A 155 -5.63 8.64 20.08
C ARG A 155 -5.90 7.15 20.25
N ILE A 156 -7.17 6.74 20.21
CA ILE A 156 -7.57 5.33 20.27
C ILE A 156 -7.01 4.56 19.08
N GLN A 157 -7.07 5.14 17.88
CA GLN A 157 -6.51 4.51 16.69
C GLN A 157 -4.99 4.39 16.80
N CYS A 158 -4.32 5.47 17.20
CA CYS A 158 -2.87 5.49 17.33
C CYS A 158 -2.35 4.47 18.37
N LEU A 159 -3.00 4.35 19.53
CA LEU A 159 -2.64 3.35 20.54
C LEU A 159 -2.80 1.91 20.03
N LYS A 160 -3.81 1.65 19.20
CA LYS A 160 -3.98 0.33 18.57
C LYS A 160 -2.86 0.07 17.56
N SER A 161 -2.62 1.01 16.65
CA SER A 161 -1.54 0.90 15.65
C SER A 161 -0.17 0.71 16.32
N GLU A 162 0.11 1.46 17.38
CA GLU A 162 1.34 1.32 18.18
C GLU A 162 1.47 -0.10 18.75
N CYS A 163 0.41 -0.63 19.37
CA CYS A 163 0.40 -1.99 19.91
C CYS A 163 0.65 -3.05 18.83
N GLU A 164 0.08 -2.86 17.64
CA GLU A 164 0.30 -3.73 16.49
C GLU A 164 1.75 -3.72 16.02
N ILE A 165 2.35 -2.53 15.88
CA ILE A 165 3.76 -2.36 15.52
C ILE A 165 4.66 -3.02 16.56
N GLN A 166 4.37 -2.84 17.86
CA GLN A 166 5.15 -3.43 18.95
C GLN A 166 5.05 -4.97 19.00
N ILE A 167 3.90 -5.54 18.64
CA ILE A 167 3.77 -6.99 18.44
C ILE A 167 4.62 -7.45 17.25
N ALA A 168 4.64 -6.68 16.16
CA ALA A 168 5.46 -6.98 15.00
C ALA A 168 6.98 -6.86 15.31
N LEU A 169 7.40 -5.92 16.16
CA LEU A 169 8.76 -5.84 16.69
C LEU A 169 9.09 -6.98 17.68
N GLY A 170 8.10 -7.74 18.13
CA GLY A 170 8.26 -8.81 19.12
C GLY A 170 8.44 -8.32 20.55
N GLN A 171 8.20 -7.03 20.80
CA GLN A 171 8.25 -6.40 22.12
C GLN A 171 6.94 -6.63 22.90
N MET A 172 5.84 -6.89 22.20
CA MET A 172 4.52 -7.17 22.78
C MET A 172 3.90 -8.46 22.25
N LYS A 173 2.79 -8.87 22.88
CA LYS A 173 2.04 -10.11 22.56
C LYS A 173 0.63 -9.78 22.10
N VAL A 174 0.02 -10.66 21.30
CA VAL A 174 -1.38 -10.56 20.85
C VAL A 174 -2.36 -10.39 22.02
N SER A 175 -2.08 -11.02 23.17
CA SER A 175 -2.90 -10.86 24.38
C SER A 175 -2.93 -9.42 24.91
N HIS A 176 -1.84 -8.66 24.75
CA HIS A 176 -1.80 -7.24 25.08
C HIS A 176 -2.71 -6.43 24.15
N HIS A 177 -2.72 -6.72 22.84
CA HIS A 177 -3.63 -6.03 21.91
C HIS A 177 -5.11 -6.31 22.21
N SER A 178 -5.47 -7.56 22.52
CA SER A 178 -6.82 -7.90 22.95
C SER A 178 -7.23 -7.15 24.22
N MET A 179 -6.31 -7.06 25.19
CA MET A 179 -6.54 -6.33 26.44
C MET A 179 -6.70 -4.83 26.22
N LEU A 180 -5.83 -4.22 25.42
CA LEU A 180 -5.91 -2.80 25.05
C LEU A 180 -7.23 -2.52 24.33
N SER A 181 -7.56 -3.29 23.30
CA SER A 181 -8.78 -3.11 22.51
C SER A 181 -10.04 -3.21 23.35
N ALA A 182 -10.09 -4.15 24.30
CA ALA A 182 -11.21 -4.30 25.22
C ALA A 182 -11.35 -3.09 26.17
N ALA A 183 -10.23 -2.55 26.69
CA ALA A 183 -10.24 -1.35 27.52
C ALA A 183 -10.62 -0.08 26.74
N LEU A 184 -10.13 0.06 25.50
CA LEU A 184 -10.38 1.22 24.64
C LEU A 184 -11.81 1.26 24.08
N LYS A 185 -12.48 0.12 23.90
CA LYS A 185 -13.86 0.06 23.38
C LYS A 185 -14.83 0.96 24.17
N LEU A 186 -14.71 0.95 25.49
CA LEU A 186 -15.51 1.78 26.39
C LEU A 186 -15.18 3.27 26.32
N SER A 187 -14.00 3.61 25.82
CA SER A 187 -13.61 5.01 25.59
C SER A 187 -14.15 5.57 24.28
N ALA A 188 -14.54 4.69 23.34
CA ALA A 188 -15.12 5.05 22.05
C ALA A 188 -16.65 5.23 22.09
N THR A 189 -17.33 4.63 23.07
CA THR A 189 -18.79 4.69 23.24
C THR A 189 -19.18 5.54 24.43
N ASN A 190 -20.07 6.52 24.26
CA ASN A 190 -20.59 7.37 25.35
C ASN A 190 -21.53 6.65 26.34
N THR A 191 -21.57 5.32 26.31
CA THR A 191 -22.44 4.48 27.14
C THR A 191 -21.82 4.23 28.50
N THR A 192 -22.47 4.71 29.56
CA THR A 192 -22.02 4.63 30.96
C THR A 192 -22.30 3.29 31.65
N ASP A 193 -23.03 2.38 31.00
CA ASP A 193 -23.59 1.17 31.63
C ASP A 193 -22.74 -0.11 31.44
N GLU A 194 -21.63 -0.05 30.70
CA GLU A 194 -20.77 -1.22 30.50
C GLU A 194 -19.63 -1.31 31.54
N VAL A 195 -19.47 -2.50 32.13
CA VAL A 195 -18.42 -2.80 33.13
C VAL A 195 -17.06 -2.87 32.44
N GLN A 196 -16.05 -2.19 33.00
CA GLN A 196 -14.66 -2.30 32.51
C GLN A 196 -14.16 -3.76 32.57
N PRO A 197 -13.63 -4.32 31.47
CA PRO A 197 -13.14 -5.70 31.45
C PRO A 197 -11.80 -5.86 32.18
N HIS A 198 -11.07 -4.76 32.38
CA HIS A 198 -9.71 -4.72 32.88
C HIS A 198 -9.55 -3.57 33.89
N SER A 199 -8.60 -3.69 34.82
CA SER A 199 -8.30 -2.59 35.73
C SER A 199 -7.42 -1.57 35.05
N VAL A 200 -7.81 -0.30 35.12
CA VAL A 200 -7.04 0.83 34.59
C VAL A 200 -6.56 1.70 35.74
N TYR A 201 -5.30 2.12 35.70
CA TYR A 201 -4.68 2.96 36.71
C TYR A 201 -4.12 4.24 36.08
N SER A 202 -4.39 5.39 36.68
CA SER A 202 -3.61 6.61 36.44
C SER A 202 -2.32 6.57 37.26
N LEU A 203 -1.24 7.10 36.69
CA LEU A 203 0.06 7.18 37.33
C LEU A 203 0.25 8.54 38.00
N SER A 204 0.84 8.52 39.19
CA SER A 204 1.40 9.69 39.85
C SER A 204 2.80 9.38 40.37
N ALA A 205 3.62 10.41 40.55
CA ALA A 205 4.95 10.27 41.11
C ALA A 205 5.20 11.33 42.19
N SER A 206 5.95 10.96 43.22
CA SER A 206 6.49 11.91 44.20
C SER A 206 8.01 11.96 44.12
N ILE A 207 8.55 13.13 44.43
CA ILE A 207 9.99 13.39 44.50
C ILE A 207 10.35 13.53 45.97
N GLY A 208 11.29 12.70 46.47
CA GLY A 208 11.81 12.82 47.83
C GLY A 208 10.76 12.64 48.94
N GLY A 209 9.69 11.87 48.69
CA GLY A 209 8.62 11.63 49.66
C GLY A 209 7.59 12.76 49.81
N GLY A 210 7.55 13.71 48.87
CA GLY A 210 6.50 14.74 48.79
C GLY A 210 5.14 14.17 48.38
N GLU A 211 4.13 15.03 48.22
CA GLU A 211 2.82 14.59 47.73
C GLU A 211 2.90 14.03 46.30
N PRO A 212 2.19 12.92 46.00
CA PRO A 212 2.15 12.36 44.66
C PRO A 212 1.48 13.32 43.67
N MET A 213 2.21 13.70 42.63
CA MET A 213 1.70 14.54 41.54
C MET A 213 1.31 13.67 40.34
N PRO A 214 0.15 13.90 39.69
CA PRO A 214 -0.31 13.09 38.56
C PRO A 214 0.59 13.28 37.33
N LEU A 215 0.92 12.18 36.65
CA LEU A 215 1.47 12.22 35.30
C LEU A 215 0.31 12.31 34.31
N HIS A 216 0.05 13.52 33.81
CA HIS A 216 -1.10 13.80 32.95
C HIS A 216 -1.01 13.04 31.61
N GLY A 217 -1.91 12.07 31.41
CA GLY A 217 -1.97 11.25 30.19
C GLY A 217 -1.32 9.86 30.29
N ALA A 218 -0.58 9.58 31.36
CA ALA A 218 0.00 8.26 31.61
C ALA A 218 -1.01 7.32 32.27
N PHE A 219 -1.04 6.07 31.82
CA PHE A 219 -1.92 5.04 32.39
C PHE A 219 -1.31 3.65 32.33
N ALA A 220 -1.79 2.76 33.20
CA ALA A 220 -1.49 1.34 33.14
C ALA A 220 -2.78 0.51 33.08
N ILE A 221 -2.76 -0.61 32.37
CA ILE A 221 -3.89 -1.55 32.27
C ILE A 221 -3.41 -2.91 32.73
N THR A 222 -4.11 -3.53 33.69
CA THR A 222 -3.86 -4.91 34.11
C THR A 222 -5.00 -5.82 33.68
N ARG A 223 -4.66 -7.05 33.28
CA ARG A 223 -5.64 -8.00 32.74
C ARG A 223 -6.78 -8.30 33.70
N ARG A 224 -6.50 -8.42 35.00
CA ARG A 224 -7.53 -8.73 36.01
C ARG A 224 -8.19 -7.47 36.52
N LEU A 225 -9.53 -7.46 36.51
CA LEU A 225 -10.31 -6.43 37.18
C LEU A 225 -10.18 -6.56 38.71
N ARG A 226 -9.80 -5.47 39.37
CA ARG A 226 -9.56 -5.35 40.81
C ARG A 226 -10.24 -4.11 41.37
N THR A 227 -10.69 -4.21 42.61
CA THR A 227 -11.23 -3.07 43.38
C THR A 227 -10.15 -2.22 44.04
N GLN A 228 -8.96 -2.78 44.24
CA GLN A 228 -7.77 -2.10 44.77
C GLN A 228 -6.61 -2.16 43.76
N PRO A 229 -5.67 -1.21 43.79
CA PRO A 229 -4.46 -1.29 42.98
C PRO A 229 -3.70 -2.60 43.19
N ALA A 230 -3.13 -3.14 42.13
CA ALA A 230 -2.26 -4.31 42.22
C ALA A 230 -1.04 -4.00 43.12
N GLN A 231 -0.59 -4.98 43.88
CA GLN A 231 0.58 -4.80 44.73
C GLN A 231 1.85 -4.76 43.88
N THR A 232 2.75 -3.82 44.18
CA THR A 232 3.99 -3.61 43.43
C THR A 232 5.10 -4.62 43.76
N GLU A 233 4.98 -5.33 44.90
CA GLU A 233 6.00 -6.28 45.38
C GLU A 233 5.67 -7.75 45.04
N GLU A 234 4.41 -8.05 44.70
CA GLU A 234 3.96 -9.40 44.40
C GLU A 234 4.17 -9.75 42.91
N GLU A 235 4.83 -10.87 42.66
CA GLU A 235 5.07 -11.37 41.29
C GLU A 235 3.86 -12.16 40.79
N GLU A 236 2.76 -11.46 40.52
CA GLU A 236 1.59 -12.06 39.87
C GLU A 236 1.76 -12.04 38.34
N ARG A 237 1.81 -13.22 37.73
CA ARG A 237 1.87 -13.33 36.26
C ARG A 237 0.55 -12.92 35.64
N GLU A 238 0.57 -11.80 34.93
CA GLU A 238 -0.52 -11.30 34.11
C GLU A 238 0.00 -10.33 33.05
N ASP A 239 -0.73 -10.19 31.94
CA ASP A 239 -0.38 -9.17 30.96
C ASP A 239 -0.67 -7.78 31.53
N VAL A 240 0.29 -6.87 31.43
CA VAL A 240 0.20 -5.48 31.88
C VAL A 240 0.65 -4.56 30.76
N LEU A 241 -0.09 -3.47 30.55
CA LEU A 241 0.26 -2.40 29.63
C LEU A 241 0.61 -1.16 30.41
N LEU A 242 1.64 -0.45 29.97
CA LEU A 242 1.99 0.88 30.43
C LEU A 242 1.97 1.81 29.23
N PHE A 243 1.38 2.98 29.41
CA PHE A 243 1.50 4.07 28.46
C PHE A 243 2.12 5.28 29.16
N THR A 244 3.25 5.78 28.65
CA THR A 244 3.85 7.06 29.04
C THR A 244 3.98 7.97 27.81
N LEU A 245 3.97 9.30 28.02
CA LEU A 245 4.17 10.25 26.91
C LEU A 245 5.59 10.22 26.34
N GLN A 246 6.56 9.63 27.05
CA GLN A 246 7.97 9.60 26.65
C GLN A 246 8.30 8.33 25.87
N ASP A 247 7.82 7.18 26.34
CA ASP A 247 8.20 5.86 25.83
C ASP A 247 7.09 5.23 24.96
N GLY A 248 5.87 5.77 25.04
CA GLY A 248 4.70 5.21 24.36
C GLY A 248 4.13 4.02 25.11
N LEU A 249 3.63 3.04 24.35
CA LEU A 249 2.98 1.84 24.85
C LEU A 249 3.97 0.69 25.02
N GLU A 250 4.07 0.17 26.23
CA GLU A 250 4.93 -0.96 26.62
C GLU A 250 4.10 -2.12 27.19
N GLY A 251 4.56 -3.35 26.95
CA GLY A 251 3.92 -4.58 27.46
C GLY A 251 4.81 -5.35 28.45
N PHE A 252 4.22 -5.80 29.56
CA PHE A 252 4.90 -6.52 30.64
C PHE A 252 4.15 -7.79 31.03
N SER A 253 4.87 -8.74 31.65
CA SER A 253 4.30 -10.03 32.09
C SER A 253 3.90 -10.07 33.57
N SER A 254 4.05 -8.96 34.30
CA SER A 254 3.53 -8.75 35.65
C SER A 254 3.50 -7.25 36.00
N PHE A 255 2.67 -6.86 36.96
CA PHE A 255 2.58 -5.48 37.43
C PHE A 255 3.87 -5.04 38.14
N LYS A 256 4.51 -5.96 38.87
CA LYS A 256 5.82 -5.74 39.46
C LYS A 256 6.90 -5.47 38.41
N GLN A 257 6.95 -6.25 37.33
CA GLN A 257 7.93 -6.03 36.26
C GLN A 257 7.79 -4.63 35.63
N MET A 258 6.54 -4.18 35.41
CA MET A 258 6.26 -2.81 34.96
C MET A 258 6.77 -1.77 35.95
N ASN A 259 6.45 -1.92 37.24
CA ASN A 259 6.89 -1.01 38.30
C ASN A 259 8.42 -0.97 38.44
N ASP A 260 9.10 -2.12 38.37
CA ASP A 260 10.56 -2.21 38.41
C ASP A 260 11.20 -1.53 37.19
N SER A 261 10.55 -1.59 36.02
CA SER A 261 10.97 -0.86 34.82
C SER A 261 10.92 0.66 35.05
N LEU A 262 9.80 1.16 35.58
CA LEU A 262 9.62 2.57 35.92
C LEU A 262 10.62 3.06 36.99
N ILE A 263 10.93 2.24 37.99
CA ILE A 263 11.97 2.56 38.98
C ILE A 263 13.36 2.65 38.30
N ARG A 264 13.67 1.72 37.40
CA ARG A 264 14.94 1.70 36.67
C ARG A 264 15.07 2.91 35.74
N GLN A 265 14.03 3.23 34.96
CA GLN A 265 13.98 4.42 34.12
C GLN A 265 14.08 5.70 34.98
N GLY A 266 13.38 5.76 36.12
CA GLY A 266 13.47 6.87 37.08
C GLY A 266 14.84 7.08 37.72
N ALA A 267 15.72 6.07 37.66
CA ALA A 267 17.11 6.19 38.07
C ALA A 267 17.97 6.96 37.05
N ASP A 268 17.58 6.98 35.77
CA ASP A 268 18.25 7.75 34.71
C ASP A 268 18.07 9.27 34.95
N PRO A 269 19.16 10.05 35.05
CA PRO A 269 19.08 11.50 35.19
C PRO A 269 18.28 12.21 34.10
N GLN A 270 18.34 11.75 32.84
CA GLN A 270 17.64 12.38 31.73
C GLN A 270 16.14 12.13 31.82
N TYR A 271 15.74 10.88 32.02
CA TYR A 271 14.34 10.50 32.20
C TYR A 271 13.73 11.22 33.40
N ARG A 272 14.44 11.26 34.53
CA ARG A 272 14.00 11.96 35.74
C ARG A 272 13.76 13.45 35.49
N LYS A 273 14.66 14.12 34.76
CA LYS A 273 14.51 15.54 34.41
C LYS A 273 13.26 15.77 33.57
N SER A 274 12.98 14.88 32.61
CA SER A 274 11.79 14.96 31.76
C SER A 274 10.50 14.72 32.55
N VAL A 275 10.46 13.72 33.44
CA VAL A 275 9.31 13.49 34.33
C VAL A 275 9.11 14.65 35.29
N GLN A 276 10.18 15.21 35.87
CA GLN A 276 10.09 16.37 36.76
C GLN A 276 9.46 17.60 36.06
N ALA A 277 9.84 17.85 34.80
CA ALA A 277 9.25 18.93 34.01
C ALA A 277 7.74 18.76 33.77
N GLN A 278 7.22 17.53 33.81
CA GLN A 278 5.78 17.26 33.73
C GLN A 278 5.07 17.48 35.07
N LEU A 279 5.72 17.15 36.19
CA LEU A 279 5.12 17.24 37.52
C LEU A 279 5.05 18.68 38.03
N THR A 280 6.12 19.47 37.84
CA THR A 280 6.23 20.83 38.40
C THR A 280 6.39 21.86 37.28
N PRO A 281 5.50 22.87 37.18
CA PRO A 281 5.60 23.94 36.17
C PRO A 281 6.61 25.04 36.56
N GLU A 282 7.07 25.07 37.82
CA GLU A 282 8.12 25.98 38.28
C GLU A 282 9.48 25.62 37.67
N GLU A 283 10.41 26.59 37.60
CA GLU A 283 11.75 26.38 37.02
C GLU A 283 12.40 25.08 37.49
N PRO A 284 13.23 24.44 36.65
CA PRO A 284 14.02 23.31 37.09
C PRO A 284 14.91 23.78 38.25
N GLY A 285 14.47 23.49 39.47
CA GLY A 285 15.32 23.55 40.64
C GLY A 285 16.59 22.71 40.39
N PRO A 286 17.60 22.82 41.26
CA PRO A 286 18.79 21.97 41.15
C PRO A 286 18.34 20.50 40.96
N PRO A 287 18.97 19.75 40.03
CA PRO A 287 18.53 18.41 39.67
C PRO A 287 18.40 17.58 40.93
N ILE A 288 17.16 17.24 41.29
CA ILE A 288 16.89 16.55 42.54
C ILE A 288 17.39 15.11 42.35
N THR A 289 18.39 14.72 43.14
CA THR A 289 18.97 13.37 43.08
C THR A 289 18.07 12.32 43.74
N SER A 290 17.01 12.75 44.43
CA SER A 290 16.05 11.88 45.09
C SER A 290 15.35 10.95 44.09
N PRO A 291 15.11 9.68 44.47
CA PRO A 291 14.41 8.73 43.62
C PRO A 291 12.94 9.13 43.43
N LEU A 292 12.39 8.81 42.26
CA LEU A 292 10.96 8.90 41.98
C LEU A 292 10.23 7.75 42.69
N GLN A 293 9.13 8.06 43.37
CA GLN A 293 8.23 7.06 43.95
C GLN A 293 6.92 7.05 43.18
N TRP A 294 6.60 5.91 42.57
CA TRP A 294 5.43 5.72 41.71
C TRP A 294 4.20 5.32 42.52
N HIS A 295 3.07 5.90 42.15
CA HIS A 295 1.78 5.73 42.79
C HIS A 295 0.71 5.45 41.73
N TYR A 296 -0.27 4.61 42.06
CA TYR A 296 -1.27 4.11 41.12
C TYR A 296 -2.68 4.33 41.66
N SER A 297 -3.50 5.05 40.92
CA SER A 297 -4.90 5.35 41.30
C SER A 297 -5.87 4.71 40.32
N SER A 298 -6.80 3.89 40.81
CA SER A 298 -7.80 3.20 39.98
C SER A 298 -8.70 4.19 39.23
N MET A 299 -8.96 3.88 37.96
CA MET A 299 -9.84 4.64 37.08
C MET A 299 -11.02 3.78 36.65
N THR A 300 -12.16 4.43 36.40
CA THR A 300 -13.39 3.78 35.92
C THR A 300 -13.98 4.55 34.73
N GLY A 301 -14.87 3.92 33.97
CA GLY A 301 -15.55 4.53 32.83
C GLY A 301 -14.62 4.88 31.66
N ASN A 302 -14.91 6.00 30.98
CA ASN A 302 -14.10 6.52 29.87
C ASN A 302 -12.81 7.17 30.42
N PHE A 303 -11.83 6.32 30.72
CA PHE A 303 -10.59 6.75 31.35
C PHE A 303 -9.77 7.69 30.44
N LEU A 304 -9.78 7.48 29.12
CA LEU A 304 -9.07 8.36 28.18
C LEU A 304 -9.67 9.76 28.15
N SER A 305 -11.00 9.89 28.12
CA SER A 305 -11.67 11.20 28.23
C SER A 305 -11.35 11.90 29.55
N THR A 306 -11.29 11.13 30.64
CA THR A 306 -10.89 11.65 31.96
C THR A 306 -9.43 12.13 31.95
N LEU A 307 -8.51 11.38 31.36
CA LEU A 307 -7.09 11.75 31.24
C LEU A 307 -6.91 12.99 30.36
N LEU A 308 -7.60 13.07 29.22
CA LEU A 308 -7.60 14.24 28.35
C LEU A 308 -8.13 15.47 29.09
N THR A 309 -9.22 15.34 29.83
CA THR A 309 -9.77 16.43 30.64
C THR A 309 -8.75 16.92 31.67
N ARG A 310 -8.04 16.00 32.33
CA ARG A 310 -6.96 16.35 33.27
C ARG A 310 -5.78 17.04 32.59
N GLN A 311 -5.45 16.69 31.34
CA GLN A 311 -4.43 17.37 30.54
C GLN A 311 -4.87 18.79 30.17
N ILE A 312 -6.12 18.99 29.73
CA ILE A 312 -6.66 20.32 29.38
C ILE A 312 -6.65 21.25 30.61
N ILE A 313 -7.10 20.75 31.77
CA ILE A 313 -7.08 21.52 33.03
C ILE A 313 -5.64 21.92 33.41
N ARG A 314 -4.69 21.00 33.21
CA ARG A 314 -3.28 21.25 33.49
C ARG A 314 -2.71 22.35 32.58
N GLN A 315 -2.99 22.31 31.28
CA GLN A 315 -2.58 23.35 30.34
C GLN A 315 -3.10 24.73 30.72
N GLN A 316 -4.37 24.81 31.16
CA GLN A 316 -4.94 26.06 31.68
C GLN A 316 -4.17 26.55 32.92
N SER A 317 -3.81 25.65 33.83
CA SER A 317 -3.03 26.01 35.02
C SER A 317 -1.62 26.48 34.68
N ILE A 318 -0.97 25.88 33.68
CA ILE A 318 0.34 26.30 33.18
C ILE A 318 0.26 27.69 32.57
N PHE A 319 -0.77 27.96 31.78
CA PHE A 319 -1.00 29.27 31.22
C PHE A 319 -1.20 30.33 32.32
N ALA A 320 -2.06 30.06 33.30
CA ALA A 320 -2.28 30.98 34.43
C ALA A 320 -0.97 31.27 35.18
N HIS A 321 -0.13 30.25 35.40
CA HIS A 321 1.19 30.41 35.99
C HIS A 321 2.12 31.28 35.13
N ALA A 322 2.17 31.04 33.82
CA ALA A 322 2.96 31.83 32.88
C ALA A 322 2.59 33.32 32.94
N ILE A 323 1.29 33.63 33.02
CA ILE A 323 0.77 34.99 33.13
C ILE A 323 1.13 35.64 34.47
N GLN A 324 0.97 34.91 35.58
CA GLN A 324 1.36 35.42 36.91
C GLN A 324 2.84 35.78 36.95
N ARG A 325 3.68 34.92 36.38
CA ARG A 325 5.12 35.14 36.25
C ARG A 325 5.44 36.34 35.36
N ALA A 326 4.80 36.43 34.20
CA ALA A 326 4.95 37.55 33.28
C ALA A 326 4.67 38.91 33.94
N ARG A 327 3.65 38.96 34.82
CA ARG A 327 3.31 40.15 35.61
C ARG A 327 4.32 40.44 36.72
N ALA A 328 4.79 39.42 37.41
CA ALA A 328 5.76 39.57 38.50
C ALA A 328 7.12 40.07 37.97
N GLU A 329 7.56 39.56 36.83
CA GLU A 329 8.86 39.88 36.22
C GLU A 329 8.79 41.05 35.22
N ARG A 330 7.58 41.58 34.93
CA ARG A 330 7.35 42.63 33.91
C ARG A 330 7.97 42.25 32.57
N MET A 331 7.50 41.14 32.01
CA MET A 331 7.98 40.63 30.73
C MET A 331 7.35 41.38 29.55
N ASP A 332 8.11 41.52 28.46
CA ASP A 332 7.58 41.93 27.16
C ASP A 332 6.81 40.79 26.47
N MET A 333 6.11 41.12 25.39
CA MET A 333 5.29 40.16 24.63
C MET A 333 6.09 38.95 24.12
N THR A 334 7.33 39.16 23.64
CA THR A 334 8.14 38.09 23.05
C THR A 334 8.59 37.11 24.13
N CYS A 335 9.01 37.61 25.29
CA CYS A 335 9.37 36.79 26.44
C CYS A 335 8.19 35.95 26.95
N ILE A 336 6.98 36.50 26.93
CA ILE A 336 5.77 35.80 27.39
C ILE A 336 5.39 34.68 26.44
N GLU A 337 5.42 34.93 25.13
CA GLU A 337 5.14 33.90 24.12
C GLU A 337 6.17 32.76 24.21
N GLN A 338 7.45 33.08 24.38
CA GLN A 338 8.50 32.07 24.59
C GLN A 338 8.30 31.29 25.90
N LEU A 339 7.90 31.96 26.98
CA LEU A 339 7.61 31.30 28.26
C LEU A 339 6.43 30.33 28.13
N ILE A 340 5.33 30.77 27.52
CA ILE A 340 4.13 29.94 27.28
C ILE A 340 4.50 28.72 26.44
N TRP A 341 5.20 28.90 25.31
CA TRP A 341 5.66 27.79 24.48
C TRP A 341 6.57 26.82 25.23
N ARG A 342 7.54 27.33 25.98
CA ARG A 342 8.47 26.50 26.76
C ARG A 342 7.75 25.68 27.82
N LEU A 343 6.77 26.26 28.51
CA LEU A 343 6.02 25.58 29.57
C LEU A 343 4.98 24.59 29.03
N LEU A 344 4.37 24.88 27.88
CA LEU A 344 3.40 24.00 27.24
C LEU A 344 4.07 22.89 26.39
N SER A 345 5.30 23.08 25.90
CA SER A 345 5.99 22.13 25.02
C SER A 345 5.99 20.67 25.51
N PRO A 346 6.22 20.37 26.82
CA PRO A 346 6.14 18.99 27.33
C PRO A 346 4.73 18.38 27.30
N GLU A 347 3.69 19.22 27.30
CA GLU A 347 2.27 18.82 27.32
C GLU A 347 1.58 18.96 25.96
N LEU A 348 2.28 19.54 24.97
CA LEU A 348 1.81 19.73 23.58
C LEU A 348 2.03 18.48 22.70
N ASN A 349 2.35 17.33 23.29
CA ASN A 349 2.43 16.04 22.59
C ASN A 349 1.03 15.50 22.22
N PHE A 350 0.29 16.28 21.42
CA PHE A 350 -0.93 15.85 20.74
C PHE A 350 -0.64 15.21 19.37
N ASP A 351 0.63 15.24 18.93
CA ASP A 351 1.06 14.58 17.71
C ASP A 351 1.26 13.09 18.00
N ASN A 352 0.16 12.35 17.98
CA ASN A 352 0.16 10.89 18.10
C ASN A 352 0.96 10.23 16.96
N HIS A 353 1.13 10.92 15.84
CA HIS A 353 1.72 10.38 14.62
C HIS A 353 3.24 10.42 14.65
N LEU A 354 3.87 11.45 15.25
CA LEU A 354 5.33 11.53 15.31
C LEU A 354 5.98 10.31 15.98
N HIS A 355 5.37 9.78 17.04
CA HIS A 355 5.87 8.57 17.72
C HIS A 355 5.63 7.31 16.89
N LEU A 356 4.45 7.21 16.26
CA LEU A 356 4.15 6.13 15.31
C LEU A 356 5.10 6.13 14.11
N ASP A 357 5.47 7.29 13.59
CA ASP A 357 6.40 7.43 12.46
C ASP A 357 7.80 6.90 12.82
N ARG A 358 8.24 7.14 14.06
CA ARG A 358 9.49 6.57 14.59
C ARG A 358 9.42 5.05 14.71
N LEU A 359 8.33 4.52 15.27
CA LEU A 359 8.12 3.08 15.40
C LEU A 359 7.98 2.39 14.03
N ASN A 360 7.30 3.03 13.07
CA ASN A 360 7.22 2.57 11.68
C ASN A 360 8.61 2.52 11.04
N SER A 361 9.41 3.56 11.24
CA SER A 361 10.80 3.59 10.77
C SER A 361 11.65 2.46 11.38
N GLU A 362 11.48 2.18 12.67
CA GLU A 362 12.17 1.08 13.36
C GLU A 362 11.70 -0.29 12.86
N LEU A 363 10.39 -0.45 12.63
CA LEU A 363 9.80 -1.67 12.08
C LEU A 363 10.37 -1.96 10.68
N ILE A 364 10.39 -0.95 9.81
CA ILE A 364 10.98 -1.02 8.47
C ILE A 364 12.46 -1.39 8.56
N GLN A 365 13.24 -0.68 9.39
CA GLN A 365 14.65 -0.99 9.55
C GLN A 365 14.90 -2.38 10.11
N THR A 366 14.07 -2.88 11.01
CA THR A 366 14.28 -4.19 11.63
C THR A 366 14.08 -5.30 10.63
N HIS A 367 12.98 -5.27 9.88
CA HIS A 367 12.57 -6.39 9.02
C HIS A 367 13.15 -6.34 7.61
N MET A 368 13.56 -5.17 7.10
CA MET A 368 14.09 -5.08 5.73
C MET A 368 15.40 -5.88 5.53
N PRO A 369 15.62 -6.46 4.33
CA PRO A 369 16.83 -7.23 4.03
C PRO A 369 18.12 -6.40 4.12
N ASP A 370 19.26 -7.07 4.32
CA ASP A 370 20.57 -6.41 4.44
C ASP A 370 20.93 -5.56 3.21
N TRP A 371 20.61 -6.04 2.00
CA TRP A 371 20.86 -5.28 0.77
C TRP A 371 20.07 -3.96 0.73
N TRP A 372 18.86 -3.90 1.28
CA TRP A 372 18.07 -2.66 1.36
C TRP A 372 18.70 -1.66 2.31
N LYS A 373 19.19 -2.17 3.44
CA LYS A 373 19.86 -1.39 4.49
C LYS A 373 21.15 -0.77 3.96
N THR A 374 21.87 -1.43 3.06
CA THR A 374 23.11 -0.89 2.46
C THR A 374 22.87 0.10 1.32
N MET A 375 21.70 0.10 0.69
CA MET A 375 21.36 1.08 -0.37
C MET A 375 21.42 2.52 0.11
N GLY A 376 21.95 3.41 -0.72
CA GLY A 376 21.82 4.86 -0.54
C GLY A 376 20.38 5.35 -0.74
N GLN A 377 20.06 6.56 -0.28
CA GLN A 377 18.72 7.14 -0.40
C GLN A 377 18.20 7.17 -1.85
N GLU A 378 19.04 7.55 -2.81
CA GLU A 378 18.64 7.62 -4.22
C GLU A 378 18.34 6.23 -4.81
N GLN A 379 19.12 5.20 -4.44
CA GLN A 379 18.86 3.82 -4.87
C GLN A 379 17.58 3.27 -4.26
N ARG A 380 17.30 3.58 -2.98
CA ARG A 380 16.03 3.19 -2.34
C ARG A 380 14.84 3.85 -3.04
N LYS A 381 14.94 5.15 -3.35
CA LYS A 381 13.91 5.86 -4.10
C LYS A 381 13.64 5.22 -5.47
N GLN A 382 14.69 4.94 -6.23
CA GLN A 382 14.56 4.29 -7.54
C GLN A 382 13.94 2.89 -7.43
N TRP A 383 14.36 2.12 -6.43
CA TRP A 383 13.80 0.81 -6.17
C TRP A 383 12.30 0.90 -5.81
N LEU A 384 11.88 1.87 -4.98
CA LEU A 384 10.47 2.12 -4.65
C LEU A 384 9.65 2.52 -5.87
N GLU A 385 10.19 3.39 -6.72
CA GLU A 385 9.52 3.78 -7.98
C GLU A 385 9.28 2.55 -8.88
N HIS A 386 10.23 1.63 -8.96
CA HIS A 386 10.06 0.38 -9.70
C HIS A 386 9.08 -0.57 -9.01
N ALA A 387 9.11 -0.68 -7.68
CA ALA A 387 8.16 -1.47 -6.91
C ALA A 387 6.72 -0.96 -7.11
N GLN A 388 6.51 0.35 -7.08
CA GLN A 388 5.21 0.95 -7.35
C GLN A 388 4.74 0.65 -8.77
N ARG A 389 5.59 0.85 -9.79
CA ARG A 389 5.24 0.54 -11.19
C ARG A 389 4.91 -0.93 -11.39
N PHE A 390 5.62 -1.83 -10.71
CA PHE A 390 5.31 -3.25 -10.70
C PHE A 390 3.91 -3.50 -10.16
N GLY A 391 3.59 -3.01 -8.96
CA GLY A 391 2.27 -3.18 -8.34
C GLY A 391 1.13 -2.60 -9.17
N GLU A 392 1.31 -1.39 -9.69
CA GLU A 392 0.34 -0.76 -10.60
C GLU A 392 0.13 -1.56 -11.88
N ALA A 393 1.19 -2.16 -12.44
CA ALA A 393 1.07 -3.00 -13.63
C ALA A 393 0.25 -4.26 -13.34
N VAL A 394 0.43 -4.89 -12.17
CA VAL A 394 -0.42 -6.03 -11.73
C VAL A 394 -1.89 -5.62 -11.67
N VAL A 395 -2.20 -4.53 -10.96
CA VAL A 395 -3.57 -4.02 -10.81
C VAL A 395 -4.16 -3.66 -12.18
N LYS A 396 -3.40 -3.02 -13.07
CA LYS A 396 -3.85 -2.69 -14.43
C LYS A 396 -4.17 -3.95 -15.24
N ILE A 397 -3.34 -4.99 -15.17
CA ILE A 397 -3.61 -6.27 -15.85
C ILE A 397 -4.92 -6.87 -15.34
N GLN A 398 -5.09 -6.93 -14.01
CA GLN A 398 -6.29 -7.49 -13.38
C GLN A 398 -7.54 -6.70 -13.72
N ARG A 399 -7.50 -5.37 -13.57
CA ARG A 399 -8.63 -4.48 -13.85
C ARG A 399 -9.01 -4.50 -15.33
N SER A 400 -8.05 -4.39 -16.25
CA SER A 400 -8.33 -4.48 -17.69
C SER A 400 -8.88 -5.86 -18.06
N SER A 401 -8.46 -6.91 -17.37
CA SER A 401 -9.07 -8.24 -17.50
C SER A 401 -10.54 -8.19 -17.02
N LYS A 402 -10.81 -7.78 -15.78
CA LYS A 402 -12.16 -7.68 -15.19
C LYS A 402 -13.15 -6.79 -15.99
N GLU A 403 -12.69 -5.65 -16.50
CA GLU A 403 -13.51 -4.73 -17.30
C GLU A 403 -13.89 -5.34 -18.65
N THR A 404 -13.04 -6.20 -19.20
CA THR A 404 -13.27 -6.85 -20.49
C THR A 404 -13.97 -8.22 -20.31
N PHE A 405 -13.79 -8.85 -19.14
CA PHE A 405 -14.06 -10.25 -18.85
C PHE A 405 -14.61 -10.41 -17.39
N ALA A 406 -15.83 -10.92 -17.21
CA ALA A 406 -16.46 -11.14 -15.91
C ALA A 406 -15.89 -12.32 -15.07
N SER A 407 -15.46 -13.43 -15.69
CA SER A 407 -14.71 -14.55 -15.09
C SER A 407 -13.86 -15.29 -16.15
N PRO A 408 -12.61 -15.72 -15.87
CA PRO A 408 -11.73 -16.31 -16.89
C PRO A 408 -12.33 -17.54 -17.62
N GLU A 409 -13.11 -18.37 -16.91
CA GLU A 409 -13.77 -19.55 -17.48
C GLU A 409 -15.03 -19.18 -18.29
N ASP A 410 -15.85 -18.25 -17.80
CA ASP A 410 -17.05 -17.82 -18.54
C ASP A 410 -16.66 -16.99 -19.77
N ASP A 411 -15.57 -16.22 -19.69
CA ASP A 411 -15.14 -15.34 -20.77
C ASP A 411 -14.38 -16.06 -21.88
N SER A 412 -13.60 -17.08 -21.54
CA SER A 412 -13.01 -17.97 -22.55
C SER A 412 -14.10 -18.75 -23.30
N ARG A 413 -15.20 -19.13 -22.62
CA ARG A 413 -16.42 -19.64 -23.27
C ARG A 413 -17.08 -18.56 -24.14
N ILE A 414 -17.16 -17.31 -23.67
CA ILE A 414 -17.68 -16.19 -24.46
C ILE A 414 -16.83 -15.94 -25.71
N PHE A 415 -15.50 -16.09 -25.67
CA PHE A 415 -14.64 -15.95 -26.86
C PHE A 415 -14.93 -16.99 -27.93
N LEU A 416 -15.07 -18.26 -27.52
CA LEU A 416 -15.43 -19.34 -28.44
C LEU A 416 -16.87 -19.19 -28.95
N ALA A 417 -17.79 -18.77 -28.09
CA ALA A 417 -19.16 -18.46 -28.49
C ALA A 417 -19.21 -17.31 -29.51
N ARG A 418 -18.47 -16.22 -29.29
CA ARG A 418 -18.36 -15.09 -30.24
C ARG A 418 -17.73 -15.50 -31.56
N TYR A 419 -16.73 -16.39 -31.54
CA TYR A 419 -16.18 -16.98 -32.76
C TYR A 419 -17.25 -17.76 -33.54
N ILE A 420 -17.99 -18.64 -32.84
CA ILE A 420 -19.09 -19.42 -33.44
C ILE A 420 -20.17 -18.49 -34.00
N ASP A 421 -20.58 -17.47 -33.24
CA ASP A 421 -21.56 -16.47 -33.66
C ASP A 421 -21.07 -15.69 -34.89
N GLN A 422 -19.78 -15.32 -34.95
CA GLN A 422 -19.21 -14.65 -36.12
C GLN A 422 -19.23 -15.55 -37.36
N GLN A 423 -18.87 -16.84 -37.23
CA GLN A 423 -18.94 -17.78 -38.35
C GLN A 423 -20.38 -17.99 -38.81
N LEU A 424 -21.31 -18.14 -37.87
CA LEU A 424 -22.74 -18.26 -38.12
C LEU A 424 -23.29 -17.02 -38.85
N ASP A 425 -23.02 -15.82 -38.34
CA ASP A 425 -23.44 -14.55 -38.93
C ASP A 425 -22.88 -14.37 -40.35
N ASN A 426 -21.61 -14.70 -40.55
CA ASN A 426 -20.98 -14.62 -41.87
C ASN A 426 -21.63 -15.59 -42.86
N ALA A 427 -21.93 -16.82 -42.43
CA ALA A 427 -22.60 -17.82 -43.25
C ALA A 427 -24.03 -17.39 -43.60
N LEU A 428 -24.80 -16.87 -42.64
CA LEU A 428 -26.17 -16.39 -42.85
C LEU A 428 -26.21 -15.15 -43.75
N LYS A 429 -25.28 -14.20 -43.57
CA LYS A 429 -25.13 -13.03 -44.46
C LYS A 429 -24.79 -13.45 -45.89
N LYS A 430 -23.87 -14.41 -46.06
CA LYS A 430 -23.50 -14.95 -47.38
C LYS A 430 -24.68 -15.64 -48.08
N ALA A 431 -25.54 -16.31 -47.30
CA ALA A 431 -26.77 -16.91 -47.79
C ALA A 431 -27.96 -15.92 -47.90
N ALA A 432 -27.75 -14.63 -47.62
CA ALA A 432 -28.76 -13.58 -47.64
C ALA A 432 -29.98 -13.84 -46.73
N ILE A 433 -29.78 -14.48 -45.59
CA ILE A 433 -30.82 -14.80 -44.61
C ILE A 433 -30.92 -13.70 -43.57
N THR A 434 -32.13 -13.17 -43.37
CA THR A 434 -32.41 -12.10 -42.40
C THR A 434 -33.11 -12.60 -41.12
N LEU A 435 -33.42 -13.90 -41.05
CA LEU A 435 -34.01 -14.53 -39.87
C LEU A 435 -32.97 -14.65 -38.76
N ALA A 436 -33.40 -14.39 -37.52
CA ALA A 436 -32.56 -14.61 -36.34
C ALA A 436 -32.27 -16.12 -36.18
N PRO A 437 -31.03 -16.53 -35.85
CA PRO A 437 -30.65 -17.94 -35.72
C PRO A 437 -31.48 -18.75 -34.72
N GLU A 438 -32.04 -18.10 -33.70
CA GLU A 438 -32.92 -18.72 -32.69
C GLU A 438 -34.29 -19.11 -33.27
N ARG A 439 -34.70 -18.46 -34.36
CA ARG A 439 -35.97 -18.71 -35.05
C ARG A 439 -35.84 -19.71 -36.20
N ILE A 440 -34.63 -20.16 -36.51
CA ILE A 440 -34.35 -21.21 -37.49
C ILE A 440 -34.30 -22.55 -36.76
N ARG A 441 -35.20 -23.47 -37.08
CA ARG A 441 -35.26 -24.81 -36.50
C ARG A 441 -34.55 -25.81 -37.40
N VAL A 442 -33.67 -26.61 -36.81
CA VAL A 442 -32.95 -27.69 -37.49
C VAL A 442 -33.35 -29.01 -36.85
N SER A 443 -33.86 -29.93 -37.67
CA SER A 443 -34.18 -31.30 -37.28
C SER A 443 -33.18 -32.24 -37.93
N ILE A 444 -32.42 -32.97 -37.12
CA ILE A 444 -31.37 -33.89 -37.55
C ILE A 444 -31.77 -35.30 -37.14
N THR A 445 -31.83 -36.19 -38.12
CA THR A 445 -32.02 -37.63 -37.91
C THR A 445 -30.67 -38.32 -38.06
N TYR A 446 -30.26 -39.07 -37.03
CA TYR A 446 -28.99 -39.80 -37.02
C TYR A 446 -29.20 -41.22 -36.49
N LEU A 447 -28.31 -42.13 -36.89
CA LEU A 447 -28.35 -43.53 -36.47
C LEU A 447 -27.66 -43.68 -35.11
N THR A 448 -28.32 -44.34 -34.15
CA THR A 448 -27.69 -44.77 -32.91
C THR A 448 -27.31 -46.25 -33.00
N THR A 449 -26.06 -46.58 -32.70
CA THR A 449 -25.68 -47.97 -32.43
C THR A 449 -26.15 -48.33 -31.01
N PRO A 450 -26.90 -49.41 -30.79
CA PRO A 450 -27.12 -49.90 -29.44
C PRO A 450 -25.76 -50.28 -28.81
N GLU A 451 -25.58 -49.98 -27.53
CA GLU A 451 -24.46 -50.54 -26.76
C GLU A 451 -24.44 -52.06 -26.96
N VAL A 452 -23.33 -52.56 -27.50
CA VAL A 452 -23.16 -53.97 -27.81
C VAL A 452 -23.07 -54.73 -26.48
N LEU A 453 -24.16 -55.34 -26.04
CA LEU A 453 -24.08 -56.62 -25.32
C LEU A 453 -23.78 -57.68 -26.37
N GLU A 454 -22.56 -58.23 -26.32
CA GLU A 454 -22.09 -59.30 -27.20
C GLU A 454 -23.03 -60.51 -27.14
N ILE A 455 -23.99 -60.57 -28.06
CA ILE A 455 -24.71 -61.80 -28.40
C ILE A 455 -24.69 -61.93 -29.92
N GLN A 456 -23.94 -62.90 -30.41
CA GLN A 456 -23.91 -63.27 -31.82
C GLN A 456 -25.31 -63.74 -32.25
N GLU A 457 -25.78 -63.17 -33.38
CA GLU A 457 -26.98 -63.56 -34.16
C GLU A 457 -28.35 -62.91 -33.83
N ALA A 458 -28.41 -61.73 -33.19
CA ALA A 458 -29.62 -60.90 -33.24
C ALA A 458 -29.53 -59.85 -34.38
N PRO A 459 -30.61 -59.61 -35.17
CA PRO A 459 -30.63 -58.52 -36.13
C PRO A 459 -30.45 -57.19 -35.39
N ILE A 460 -29.42 -56.42 -35.73
CA ILE A 460 -29.22 -55.07 -35.20
C ILE A 460 -30.32 -54.20 -35.78
N THR A 461 -31.39 -53.95 -35.03
CA THR A 461 -32.31 -52.85 -35.33
C THR A 461 -31.55 -51.55 -35.08
N GLN A 462 -31.17 -50.87 -36.17
CA GLN A 462 -30.65 -49.52 -36.10
C GLN A 462 -31.81 -48.60 -35.73
N ASP A 463 -31.84 -48.13 -34.49
CA ASP A 463 -32.78 -47.11 -34.08
C ASP A 463 -32.29 -45.74 -34.59
N SER A 464 -33.18 -45.01 -35.26
CA SER A 464 -32.94 -43.64 -35.70
C SER A 464 -33.54 -42.67 -34.69
N LEU A 465 -32.73 -41.76 -34.16
CA LEU A 465 -33.22 -40.68 -33.31
C LEU A 465 -33.29 -39.38 -34.12
N THR A 466 -34.37 -38.63 -33.92
CA THR A 466 -34.52 -37.28 -34.46
C THR A 466 -34.40 -36.27 -33.33
N ALA A 467 -33.41 -35.38 -33.42
CA ALA A 467 -33.28 -34.24 -32.52
C ALA A 467 -33.70 -32.96 -33.26
N THR A 468 -34.51 -32.11 -32.61
CA THR A 468 -34.88 -30.78 -33.15
C THR A 468 -34.43 -29.69 -32.20
N MET A 469 -33.68 -28.72 -32.72
CA MET A 469 -33.11 -27.60 -31.95
C MET A 469 -33.09 -26.34 -32.81
N SER A 470 -32.74 -25.19 -32.24
CA SER A 470 -32.46 -23.99 -33.04
C SER A 470 -31.10 -24.09 -33.75
N LEU A 471 -30.89 -23.34 -34.83
CA LEU A 471 -29.60 -23.27 -35.51
C LEU A 471 -28.51 -22.77 -34.56
N LYS A 472 -28.85 -21.84 -33.65
CA LYS A 472 -27.95 -21.37 -32.60
C LYS A 472 -27.55 -22.50 -31.64
N GLU A 473 -28.51 -23.25 -31.11
CA GLU A 473 -28.24 -24.38 -30.21
C GLU A 473 -27.41 -25.48 -30.90
N LEU A 474 -27.66 -25.70 -32.20
CA LEU A 474 -26.89 -26.65 -33.02
C LEU A 474 -25.41 -26.25 -33.09
N VAL A 475 -25.12 -24.99 -33.41
CA VAL A 475 -23.73 -24.55 -33.59
C VAL A 475 -22.99 -24.31 -32.28
N HIS A 476 -23.67 -24.00 -31.17
CA HIS A 476 -23.01 -23.78 -29.87
C HIS A 476 -22.76 -25.09 -29.10
N THR A 477 -23.56 -26.13 -29.32
CA THR A 477 -23.43 -27.41 -28.57
C THR A 477 -22.52 -28.40 -29.30
N ALA A 478 -21.40 -28.78 -28.69
CA ALA A 478 -20.42 -29.69 -29.30
C ALA A 478 -21.01 -31.06 -29.70
N ASP A 479 -21.83 -31.66 -28.83
CA ASP A 479 -22.50 -32.93 -29.08
C ASP A 479 -23.43 -32.86 -30.31
N HIS A 480 -24.22 -31.77 -30.44
CA HIS A 480 -25.06 -31.57 -31.62
C HIS A 480 -24.25 -31.37 -32.90
N ARG A 481 -23.13 -30.62 -32.86
CA ARG A 481 -22.21 -30.47 -34.01
C ARG A 481 -21.60 -31.81 -34.45
N ASN A 482 -21.33 -32.72 -33.51
CA ASN A 482 -20.80 -34.05 -33.83
C ASN A 482 -21.87 -34.96 -34.43
N LYS A 483 -23.12 -34.86 -33.96
CA LYS A 483 -24.26 -35.62 -34.50
C LYS A 483 -24.59 -35.29 -35.96
N VAL A 484 -24.30 -34.07 -36.44
CA VAL A 484 -24.48 -33.73 -37.86
C VAL A 484 -23.60 -34.55 -38.79
N GLU A 485 -22.40 -34.92 -38.34
CA GLU A 485 -21.45 -35.70 -39.13
C GLU A 485 -21.97 -37.12 -39.43
N TYR A 486 -22.88 -37.62 -38.60
CA TYR A 486 -23.53 -38.92 -38.72
C TYR A 486 -25.02 -38.83 -39.07
N ALA A 487 -25.49 -37.65 -39.51
CA ALA A 487 -26.88 -37.43 -39.87
C ALA A 487 -27.22 -38.14 -41.19
N THR A 488 -28.35 -38.82 -41.23
CA THR A 488 -28.93 -39.39 -42.46
C THR A 488 -29.95 -38.46 -43.11
N GLN A 489 -30.52 -37.52 -42.34
CA GLN A 489 -31.41 -36.49 -42.85
C GLN A 489 -31.31 -35.21 -42.01
N THR A 490 -31.24 -34.05 -42.68
CA THR A 490 -31.29 -32.73 -42.05
C THR A 490 -32.38 -31.88 -42.69
N ASN A 491 -33.36 -31.43 -41.89
CA ASN A 491 -34.43 -30.53 -42.33
C ASN A 491 -34.31 -29.18 -41.61
N VAL A 492 -34.45 -28.08 -42.35
CA VAL A 492 -34.38 -26.72 -41.80
C VAL A 492 -35.68 -25.97 -42.08
N THR A 493 -36.30 -25.45 -41.01
CA THR A 493 -37.58 -24.72 -41.07
C THR A 493 -37.51 -23.41 -40.31
N ASP A 494 -38.42 -22.49 -40.63
CA ASP A 494 -38.64 -21.27 -39.85
C ASP A 494 -39.52 -21.55 -38.60
N ASP A 495 -39.79 -20.49 -37.83
CA ASP A 495 -40.62 -20.55 -36.63
C ASP A 495 -42.11 -20.85 -36.90
N LYS A 496 -42.51 -20.92 -38.18
CA LYS A 496 -43.85 -21.29 -38.65
C LYS A 496 -43.87 -22.66 -39.33
N GLY A 497 -42.74 -23.37 -39.36
CA GLY A 497 -42.61 -24.70 -39.96
C GLY A 497 -42.46 -24.69 -41.49
N ALA A 498 -42.27 -23.53 -42.11
CA ALA A 498 -41.99 -23.45 -43.55
C ALA A 498 -40.51 -23.74 -43.84
N ALA A 499 -40.23 -24.49 -44.90
CA ALA A 499 -38.86 -24.77 -45.32
C ALA A 499 -38.18 -23.48 -45.80
N ILE A 500 -36.96 -23.23 -45.31
CA ILE A 500 -36.18 -22.05 -45.70
C ILE A 500 -35.33 -22.41 -46.93
N THR A 501 -35.72 -21.89 -48.10
CA THR A 501 -34.91 -21.99 -49.33
C THR A 501 -33.50 -21.43 -49.07
N HIS A 502 -32.46 -22.15 -49.52
CA HIS A 502 -31.01 -21.88 -49.31
C HIS A 502 -30.37 -22.41 -48.03
N LEU A 503 -31.14 -22.90 -47.04
CA LEU A 503 -30.62 -23.63 -45.88
C LEU A 503 -30.88 -25.13 -46.06
N ASP A 504 -29.94 -25.84 -46.71
CA ASP A 504 -30.00 -27.29 -46.91
C ASP A 504 -28.94 -28.03 -46.07
N GLU A 505 -28.94 -29.36 -46.16
CA GLU A 505 -27.96 -30.22 -45.48
C GLU A 505 -26.51 -29.83 -45.79
N ARG A 506 -26.23 -29.41 -47.04
CA ARG A 506 -24.89 -28.98 -47.43
C ARG A 506 -24.48 -27.71 -46.72
N PHE A 507 -25.37 -26.74 -46.61
CA PHE A 507 -25.10 -25.51 -45.87
C PHE A 507 -24.76 -25.79 -44.39
N ILE A 508 -25.56 -26.64 -43.72
CA ILE A 508 -25.34 -26.98 -42.30
C ILE A 508 -23.99 -27.71 -42.12
N THR A 509 -23.67 -28.62 -43.05
CA THR A 509 -22.39 -29.35 -43.05
C THR A 509 -21.20 -28.42 -43.30
N GLU A 510 -21.30 -27.50 -44.27
CA GLU A 510 -20.26 -26.49 -44.57
C GLU A 510 -20.05 -25.52 -43.39
N LEU A 511 -21.12 -25.10 -42.71
CA LEU A 511 -21.04 -24.25 -41.54
C LEU A 511 -20.32 -24.95 -40.39
N ILE A 512 -20.69 -26.21 -40.08
CA ILE A 512 -20.08 -26.95 -38.98
C ILE A 512 -18.62 -27.29 -39.30
N THR A 513 -18.30 -27.66 -40.54
CA THR A 513 -16.90 -27.90 -40.95
C THR A 513 -16.06 -26.63 -40.85
N THR A 514 -16.61 -25.46 -41.21
CA THR A 514 -15.93 -24.16 -41.03
C THR A 514 -15.71 -23.85 -39.55
N ILE A 515 -16.71 -24.08 -38.69
CA ILE A 515 -16.58 -23.86 -37.24
C ILE A 515 -15.52 -24.79 -36.63
N LYS A 516 -15.46 -26.05 -37.07
CA LYS A 516 -14.48 -27.04 -36.59
C LYS A 516 -13.08 -26.85 -37.18
N ASP A 517 -12.88 -25.98 -38.18
CA ASP A 517 -11.57 -25.79 -38.82
C ASP A 517 -10.60 -25.03 -37.91
N PRO A 518 -9.46 -25.64 -37.51
CA PRO A 518 -8.43 -25.00 -36.70
C PRO A 518 -7.87 -23.69 -37.28
N GLN A 519 -7.85 -23.52 -38.61
CA GLN A 519 -7.29 -22.33 -39.23
C GLN A 519 -8.17 -21.08 -39.03
N HIS A 520 -9.48 -21.26 -39.04
CA HIS A 520 -10.43 -20.18 -38.84
C HIS A 520 -10.42 -19.69 -37.38
N LEU A 521 -10.39 -20.60 -36.40
CA LEU A 521 -10.20 -20.23 -35.00
C LEU A 521 -8.84 -19.55 -34.80
N GLY A 522 -7.77 -20.11 -35.36
CA GLY A 522 -6.44 -19.53 -35.23
C GLY A 522 -6.34 -18.11 -35.77
N SER A 523 -6.99 -17.82 -36.90
CA SER A 523 -7.01 -16.48 -37.49
C SER A 523 -7.85 -15.50 -36.65
N TYR A 524 -8.95 -15.97 -36.07
CA TYR A 524 -9.77 -15.19 -35.14
C TYR A 524 -8.99 -14.84 -33.86
N LEU A 525 -8.33 -15.83 -33.25
CA LEU A 525 -7.49 -15.61 -32.06
C LEU A 525 -6.31 -14.70 -32.38
N ASP A 526 -5.66 -14.84 -33.54
CA ASP A 526 -4.57 -13.97 -33.97
C ASP A 526 -5.02 -12.50 -34.06
N LEU A 527 -6.15 -12.24 -34.73
CA LEU A 527 -6.73 -10.91 -34.84
C LEU A 527 -7.04 -10.31 -33.46
N HIS A 528 -7.77 -11.04 -32.62
CA HIS A 528 -8.26 -10.52 -31.35
C HIS A 528 -7.19 -10.46 -30.25
N LEU A 529 -6.20 -11.35 -30.26
CA LEU A 529 -5.14 -11.39 -29.23
C LEU A 529 -3.90 -10.58 -29.61
N LYS A 530 -3.69 -10.22 -30.88
CA LYS A 530 -2.55 -9.37 -31.30
C LYS A 530 -2.92 -7.92 -31.60
N SER A 531 -4.15 -7.64 -32.04
CA SER A 531 -4.51 -6.32 -32.59
C SER A 531 -5.67 -5.62 -31.87
N SER A 532 -6.32 -6.27 -30.91
CA SER A 532 -7.39 -5.60 -30.14
C SER A 532 -6.85 -4.51 -29.21
N THR A 533 -7.72 -3.58 -28.82
CA THR A 533 -7.41 -2.55 -27.81
C THR A 533 -6.95 -3.17 -26.50
N TYR A 534 -7.65 -4.23 -26.06
CA TYR A 534 -7.26 -5.03 -24.90
C TYR A 534 -5.86 -5.63 -25.05
N ALA A 535 -5.55 -6.25 -26.19
CA ALA A 535 -4.23 -6.84 -26.46
C ALA A 535 -3.10 -5.80 -26.37
N HIS A 536 -3.31 -4.59 -26.89
CA HIS A 536 -2.34 -3.50 -26.78
C HIS A 536 -2.15 -3.02 -25.34
N GLN A 537 -3.23 -2.92 -24.57
CA GLN A 537 -3.16 -2.56 -23.14
C GLN A 537 -2.45 -3.65 -22.33
N LEU A 538 -2.80 -4.92 -22.51
CA LEU A 538 -2.17 -6.05 -21.85
C LEU A 538 -0.67 -6.11 -22.17
N LYS A 539 -0.30 -5.99 -23.45
CA LYS A 539 1.12 -5.95 -23.88
C LYS A 539 1.89 -4.84 -23.17
N ARG A 540 1.31 -3.65 -23.01
CA ARG A 540 1.96 -2.52 -22.34
C ARG A 540 2.14 -2.79 -20.85
N SER A 541 1.09 -3.25 -20.16
CA SER A 541 1.16 -3.53 -18.73
C SER A 541 2.11 -4.69 -18.41
N GLN A 542 2.13 -5.74 -19.25
CA GLN A 542 3.11 -6.84 -19.12
C GLN A 542 4.55 -6.37 -19.33
N LYS A 543 4.79 -5.43 -20.25
CA LYS A 543 6.10 -4.79 -20.40
C LYS A 543 6.49 -4.06 -19.11
N ASP A 544 5.62 -3.20 -18.61
CA ASP A 544 5.88 -2.40 -17.41
C ASP A 544 6.16 -3.30 -16.18
N LEU A 545 5.44 -4.42 -16.06
CA LEU A 545 5.65 -5.44 -15.04
C LEU A 545 7.06 -6.04 -15.10
N LEU A 546 7.43 -6.62 -16.25
CA LEU A 546 8.71 -7.30 -16.43
C LEU A 546 9.90 -6.35 -16.33
N GLU A 547 9.78 -5.15 -16.90
CA GLU A 547 10.80 -4.12 -16.81
C GLU A 547 11.04 -3.71 -15.35
N SER A 548 9.96 -3.47 -14.59
CA SER A 548 10.06 -3.08 -13.19
C SER A 548 10.66 -4.19 -12.33
N GLN A 549 10.25 -5.44 -12.54
CA GLN A 549 10.81 -6.61 -11.85
C GLN A 549 12.33 -6.74 -12.07
N MET A 550 12.78 -6.62 -13.31
CA MET A 550 14.20 -6.70 -13.63
C MET A 550 14.99 -5.50 -13.10
N ARG A 551 14.43 -4.28 -13.14
CA ARG A 551 15.11 -3.08 -12.61
C ARG A 551 15.23 -3.11 -11.09
N MET A 552 14.22 -3.58 -10.36
CA MET A 552 14.32 -3.85 -8.92
C MET A 552 15.46 -4.84 -8.64
N ALA A 553 15.49 -5.95 -9.37
CA ALA A 553 16.51 -6.97 -9.18
C ALA A 553 17.94 -6.51 -9.50
N VAL A 554 18.12 -5.57 -10.44
CA VAL A 554 19.44 -4.94 -10.68
C VAL A 554 19.91 -4.18 -9.45
N LEU A 555 19.05 -3.34 -8.88
CA LEU A 555 19.37 -2.57 -7.68
C LEU A 555 19.69 -3.49 -6.50
N GLU A 556 18.98 -4.61 -6.36
CA GLU A 556 19.27 -5.63 -5.34
C GLU A 556 20.66 -6.25 -5.49
N ILE A 557 21.04 -6.68 -6.70
CA ILE A 557 22.35 -7.32 -6.92
C ILE A 557 23.53 -6.33 -6.90
N GLU A 558 23.31 -5.03 -7.11
CA GLU A 558 24.35 -3.99 -6.93
C GLU A 558 24.88 -3.95 -5.49
N GLN A 559 24.04 -4.30 -4.53
CA GLN A 559 24.38 -4.35 -3.10
C GLN A 559 25.04 -5.67 -2.70
N GLN A 560 25.00 -6.65 -3.59
CA GLN A 560 25.61 -7.96 -3.41
C GLN A 560 26.96 -7.97 -4.11
N ALA A 561 27.81 -8.96 -3.82
CA ALA A 561 29.12 -9.11 -4.48
C ALA A 561 28.99 -9.60 -5.94
N PHE A 562 28.12 -8.97 -6.74
CA PHE A 562 27.87 -9.29 -8.14
C PHE A 562 28.93 -8.65 -9.04
N PRO A 563 29.46 -9.36 -10.06
CA PRO A 563 30.51 -8.80 -10.91
C PRO A 563 30.04 -7.56 -11.71
N LEU A 564 30.76 -6.44 -11.57
CA LEU A 564 30.45 -5.17 -12.27
C LEU A 564 30.36 -5.33 -13.79
N LYS A 565 31.21 -6.17 -14.40
CA LYS A 565 31.15 -6.47 -15.83
C LYS A 565 29.82 -7.12 -16.22
N CYS A 566 29.36 -8.11 -15.45
CA CYS A 566 28.07 -8.75 -15.66
C CYS A 566 26.89 -7.78 -15.47
N LEU A 567 26.99 -6.89 -14.48
CA LEU A 567 25.99 -5.84 -14.23
C LEU A 567 25.84 -4.90 -15.43
N SER A 568 26.96 -4.46 -16.02
CA SER A 568 26.95 -3.60 -17.20
C SER A 568 26.30 -4.26 -18.43
N TRP A 569 26.37 -5.59 -18.55
CA TRP A 569 25.67 -6.35 -19.58
C TRP A 569 24.15 -6.33 -19.37
N ILE A 570 23.70 -6.53 -18.12
CA ILE A 570 22.27 -6.47 -17.77
C ILE A 570 21.73 -5.08 -18.06
N ASN A 571 22.43 -4.02 -17.62
CA ASN A 571 22.03 -2.64 -17.88
C ASN A 571 21.98 -2.33 -19.39
N ALA A 572 22.92 -2.83 -20.19
CA ALA A 572 22.86 -2.68 -21.63
C ALA A 572 21.61 -3.34 -22.26
N VAL A 573 21.15 -4.47 -21.71
CA VAL A 573 19.92 -5.14 -22.15
C VAL A 573 18.68 -4.36 -21.69
N LEU A 574 18.61 -3.88 -20.45
CA LEU A 574 17.45 -3.14 -19.93
C LEU A 574 17.31 -1.74 -20.55
N ASP A 575 18.41 -1.05 -20.81
CA ASP A 575 18.43 0.27 -21.46
C ASP A 575 18.06 0.18 -22.95
N SER A 576 18.32 -0.97 -23.59
CA SER A 576 18.03 -1.22 -25.00
C SER A 576 17.66 -2.69 -25.22
N PRO A 577 16.36 -3.04 -25.02
CA PRO A 577 15.92 -4.42 -25.02
C PRO A 577 16.04 -5.07 -26.39
N GLY A 578 15.86 -4.33 -27.49
CA GLY A 578 16.08 -4.82 -28.86
C GLY A 578 17.58 -5.03 -29.20
N PRO A 579 17.94 -6.12 -29.90
CA PRO A 579 19.34 -6.46 -30.17
C PRO A 579 20.04 -5.51 -31.16
N GLU A 580 19.30 -4.83 -32.03
CA GLU A 580 19.88 -3.94 -33.06
C GLU A 580 20.40 -2.62 -32.50
N LYS A 581 19.68 -2.04 -31.52
CA LYS A 581 19.99 -0.73 -30.94
C LYS A 581 20.83 -0.83 -29.66
N ARG A 582 21.19 -2.05 -29.24
CA ARG A 582 21.91 -2.29 -27.99
C ARG A 582 23.34 -1.76 -28.06
N ARG A 583 23.71 -0.95 -27.08
CA ARG A 583 25.10 -0.46 -26.94
C ARG A 583 26.07 -1.63 -26.74
N THR A 584 27.30 -1.46 -27.23
CA THR A 584 28.40 -2.36 -26.87
C THR A 584 28.89 -2.05 -25.45
N VAL A 585 29.42 -3.05 -24.77
CA VAL A 585 30.05 -2.92 -23.45
C VAL A 585 31.51 -3.34 -23.62
N ASP A 586 32.45 -2.46 -23.30
CA ASP A 586 33.89 -2.68 -23.53
C ASP A 586 34.24 -3.10 -24.97
N GLY A 587 33.47 -2.62 -25.95
CA GLY A 587 33.60 -3.00 -27.36
C GLY A 587 32.98 -4.36 -27.74
N GLU A 588 32.45 -5.11 -26.77
CA GLU A 588 31.79 -6.40 -26.98
C GLU A 588 30.29 -6.21 -27.29
N LYS A 589 29.76 -6.94 -28.28
CA LYS A 589 28.32 -6.97 -28.57
C LYS A 589 27.63 -7.91 -27.59
N ILE A 590 26.67 -7.40 -26.83
CA ILE A 590 25.91 -8.17 -25.84
C ILE A 590 24.71 -8.84 -26.52
N GLU A 591 24.58 -10.15 -26.30
CA GLU A 591 23.51 -10.99 -26.84
C GLU A 591 22.67 -11.57 -25.70
N VAL A 592 21.38 -11.74 -25.97
CA VAL A 592 20.47 -12.48 -25.09
C VAL A 592 20.07 -13.77 -25.82
N ARG A 593 20.13 -14.91 -25.13
CA ARG A 593 19.66 -16.19 -25.66
C ARG A 593 18.57 -16.77 -24.76
N PHE A 594 17.47 -17.18 -25.35
CA PHE A 594 16.35 -17.79 -24.63
C PHE A 594 16.53 -19.30 -24.56
N PHE A 595 16.16 -19.87 -23.41
CA PHE A 595 16.10 -21.31 -23.26
C PHE A 595 15.02 -21.90 -24.16
N SER A 596 15.33 -23.00 -24.84
CA SER A 596 14.39 -23.70 -25.70
C SER A 596 14.50 -25.20 -25.55
N VAL A 597 13.35 -25.87 -25.47
CA VAL A 597 13.25 -27.33 -25.41
C VAL A 597 12.30 -27.82 -26.49
N ASN A 598 12.75 -28.71 -27.36
CA ASN A 598 11.95 -29.24 -28.47
C ASN A 598 11.25 -28.14 -29.28
N GLN A 599 12.00 -27.07 -29.61
CA GLN A 599 11.53 -25.86 -30.32
C GLN A 599 10.51 -25.01 -29.54
N LEU A 600 10.12 -25.39 -28.32
CA LEU A 600 9.38 -24.54 -27.41
C LEU A 600 10.35 -23.53 -26.80
N LYS A 601 10.11 -22.24 -27.01
CA LYS A 601 10.90 -21.15 -26.45
C LYS A 601 10.34 -20.74 -25.09
N MET A 602 11.18 -20.74 -24.05
CA MET A 602 10.84 -20.31 -22.69
C MET A 602 11.39 -18.91 -22.47
N THR A 603 10.51 -17.92 -22.51
CA THR A 603 10.88 -16.50 -22.49
C THR A 603 11.26 -15.99 -21.11
N ASN A 604 10.87 -16.70 -20.04
CA ASN A 604 11.24 -16.41 -18.67
C ASN A 604 12.65 -16.89 -18.27
N VAL A 605 13.34 -17.62 -19.16
CA VAL A 605 14.70 -18.14 -18.91
C VAL A 605 15.66 -17.66 -20.00
N MET A 606 16.60 -16.80 -19.62
CA MET A 606 17.46 -16.10 -20.55
C MET A 606 18.92 -16.15 -20.12
N LEU A 607 19.84 -16.26 -21.08
CA LEU A 607 21.27 -16.03 -20.88
C LEU A 607 21.67 -14.69 -21.47
N ILE A 608 22.46 -13.92 -20.74
CA ILE A 608 23.02 -12.64 -21.16
C ILE A 608 24.54 -12.74 -21.10
N ALA A 609 25.19 -12.55 -22.25
CA ALA A 609 26.64 -12.55 -22.37
C ALA A 609 27.07 -11.90 -23.70
N PRO A 610 28.35 -11.54 -23.86
CA PRO A 610 28.94 -11.30 -25.18
C PRO A 610 28.75 -12.47 -26.15
N VAL A 611 28.60 -12.18 -27.44
CA VAL A 611 28.32 -13.18 -28.51
C VAL A 611 29.27 -14.39 -28.46
N ASP A 612 30.55 -14.17 -28.17
CA ASP A 612 31.61 -15.19 -28.23
C ASP A 612 31.91 -15.88 -26.87
N THR A 613 31.20 -15.54 -25.79
CA THR A 613 31.54 -16.02 -24.44
C THR A 613 30.57 -17.05 -23.87
N PHE A 614 29.45 -17.37 -24.52
CA PHE A 614 28.44 -18.28 -23.94
C PHE A 614 28.98 -19.66 -23.52
N GLU A 615 29.96 -20.23 -24.23
CA GLU A 615 30.54 -21.53 -23.88
C GLU A 615 31.62 -21.43 -22.78
N LYS A 616 32.42 -20.36 -22.81
CA LYS A 616 33.61 -20.18 -21.96
C LYS A 616 33.29 -19.42 -20.66
N GLY A 617 32.20 -18.68 -20.65
CA GLY A 617 31.83 -17.71 -19.63
C GLY A 617 32.71 -16.46 -19.58
N PRO A 618 32.42 -15.51 -18.68
CA PRO A 618 31.28 -15.53 -17.74
C PRO A 618 29.93 -15.31 -18.45
N ILE A 619 28.86 -15.81 -17.83
CA ILE A 619 27.48 -15.71 -18.33
C ILE A 619 26.53 -15.28 -17.20
N VAL A 620 25.52 -14.50 -17.54
CA VAL A 620 24.42 -14.17 -16.63
C VAL A 620 23.20 -14.99 -17.02
N LEU A 621 22.57 -15.61 -16.03
CA LEU A 621 21.28 -16.28 -16.15
C LEU A 621 20.21 -15.39 -15.53
N CYS A 622 19.15 -15.11 -16.30
CA CYS A 622 17.94 -14.46 -15.84
C CYS A 622 16.81 -15.49 -15.78
N THR A 623 16.18 -15.63 -14.61
CA THR A 623 15.01 -16.48 -14.38
C THR A 623 13.90 -15.65 -13.75
N LEU A 624 12.94 -15.23 -14.58
CA LEU A 624 11.78 -14.47 -14.12
C LEU A 624 10.83 -15.41 -13.35
N ASP A 625 10.25 -14.93 -12.26
CA ASP A 625 9.30 -15.67 -11.42
C ASP A 625 9.85 -16.98 -10.83
N ALA A 626 11.18 -17.05 -10.63
CA ALA A 626 11.80 -18.17 -9.93
C ALA A 626 11.31 -18.24 -8.47
N THR A 627 11.09 -19.46 -7.97
CA THR A 627 10.51 -19.70 -6.64
C THR A 627 11.40 -19.25 -5.48
N ASP A 628 12.70 -19.06 -5.72
CA ASP A 628 13.66 -18.52 -4.75
C ASP A 628 13.74 -16.98 -4.78
N GLY A 629 12.97 -16.31 -5.65
CA GLY A 629 12.91 -14.86 -5.77
C GLY A 629 14.13 -14.19 -6.39
N VAL A 630 15.13 -14.95 -6.84
CA VAL A 630 16.36 -14.39 -7.43
C VAL A 630 16.22 -14.31 -8.95
N VAL A 631 16.18 -13.11 -9.50
CA VAL A 631 16.05 -12.90 -10.96
C VAL A 631 17.37 -13.14 -11.69
N PHE A 632 18.47 -12.53 -11.23
CA PHE A 632 19.78 -12.62 -11.90
C PHE A 632 20.78 -13.46 -11.12
N ARG A 633 21.45 -14.39 -11.82
CA ARG A 633 22.58 -15.18 -11.32
C ARG A 633 23.72 -15.07 -12.30
N TRP A 634 24.96 -15.14 -11.82
CA TRP A 634 26.13 -15.20 -12.69
C TRP A 634 26.86 -16.53 -12.52
N PHE A 635 27.44 -17.00 -13.61
CA PHE A 635 28.25 -18.22 -13.64
C PHE A 635 29.53 -17.96 -14.43
N SER A 636 30.64 -18.55 -14.00
CA SER A 636 31.92 -18.39 -14.70
C SER A 636 32.02 -19.24 -15.97
N SER A 637 31.13 -20.20 -16.20
CA SER A 637 31.05 -20.99 -17.44
C SER A 637 29.70 -21.69 -17.61
N MET A 638 29.38 -22.10 -18.84
CA MET A 638 28.21 -22.93 -19.16
C MET A 638 28.22 -24.27 -18.40
N TYR A 639 29.42 -24.85 -18.21
CA TYR A 639 29.58 -26.09 -17.45
C TYR A 639 29.07 -25.93 -16.00
N LEU A 640 29.45 -24.85 -15.32
CA LEU A 640 29.04 -24.59 -13.94
C LEU A 640 27.56 -24.24 -13.83
N LEU A 641 27.01 -23.51 -14.80
CA LEU A 641 25.57 -23.27 -14.89
C LEU A 641 24.79 -24.59 -14.99
N ASN A 642 25.25 -25.53 -15.82
CA ASN A 642 24.61 -26.83 -15.97
C ASN A 642 24.60 -27.63 -14.66
N ILE A 643 25.76 -27.85 -14.04
CA ILE A 643 25.87 -28.74 -12.87
C ILE A 643 25.32 -28.12 -11.57
N ASN A 644 25.42 -26.80 -11.42
CA ASN A 644 25.04 -26.13 -10.18
C ASN A 644 23.60 -25.63 -10.19
N PHE A 645 22.99 -25.46 -11.37
CA PHE A 645 21.65 -24.89 -11.48
C PHE A 645 20.73 -25.71 -12.38
N LEU A 646 21.05 -25.90 -13.67
CA LEU A 646 20.09 -26.54 -14.61
C LEU A 646 19.73 -28.00 -14.23
N GLU A 647 20.67 -28.73 -13.65
CA GLU A 647 20.46 -30.13 -13.25
C GLU A 647 19.83 -30.28 -11.85
N LYS A 648 19.62 -29.19 -11.12
CA LYS A 648 19.06 -29.22 -9.76
C LYS A 648 17.54 -29.34 -9.78
N GLU A 649 17.01 -30.07 -8.81
CA GLU A 649 15.57 -30.31 -8.66
C GLU A 649 14.73 -29.03 -8.55
N PRO A 650 15.13 -27.99 -7.77
CA PRO A 650 14.33 -26.76 -7.67
C PRO A 650 14.14 -26.06 -9.02
N PHE A 651 15.19 -26.01 -9.85
CA PHE A 651 15.10 -25.42 -11.18
C PHE A 651 14.27 -26.28 -12.14
N GLN A 652 14.35 -27.61 -12.05
CA GLN A 652 13.48 -28.50 -12.84
C GLN A 652 12.00 -28.30 -12.51
N ARG A 653 11.67 -28.11 -11.22
CA ARG A 653 10.30 -27.78 -10.80
C ARG A 653 9.84 -26.44 -11.36
N TYR A 654 10.69 -25.42 -11.28
CA TYR A 654 10.43 -24.12 -11.90
C TYR A 654 10.20 -24.25 -13.41
N LEU A 655 11.07 -24.95 -14.14
CA LEU A 655 10.90 -25.19 -15.57
C LEU A 655 9.58 -25.90 -15.89
N LEU A 656 9.14 -26.84 -15.05
CA LEU A 656 7.86 -27.53 -15.23
C LEU A 656 6.65 -26.60 -15.13
N GLN A 657 6.75 -25.56 -14.29
CA GLN A 657 5.73 -24.52 -14.18
C GLN A 657 5.69 -23.63 -15.44
N GLN A 658 6.83 -23.43 -16.10
CA GLN A 658 6.94 -22.63 -17.32
C GLN A 658 6.50 -23.37 -18.59
N ILE A 659 6.36 -24.69 -18.55
CA ILE A 659 5.94 -25.50 -19.71
C ILE A 659 4.41 -25.58 -19.80
N PRO A 660 3.79 -25.20 -20.94
CA PRO A 660 2.38 -25.42 -21.18
C PRO A 660 1.97 -26.89 -21.03
N PHE A 661 0.84 -27.15 -20.37
CA PHE A 661 0.41 -28.51 -19.99
C PHE A 661 0.42 -29.50 -21.16
N PHE A 662 -0.10 -29.11 -22.33
CA PHE A 662 -0.17 -29.95 -23.53
C PHE A 662 1.20 -30.38 -24.08
N ARG A 663 2.28 -29.64 -23.78
CA ARG A 663 3.67 -29.99 -24.16
C ARG A 663 4.43 -30.62 -23.02
N ARG A 664 3.87 -30.70 -21.82
CA ARG A 664 4.58 -31.13 -20.62
C ARG A 664 5.11 -32.54 -20.76
N LEU A 665 4.32 -33.48 -21.28
CA LEU A 665 4.74 -34.87 -21.48
C LEU A 665 5.84 -35.00 -22.55
N GLU A 666 5.66 -34.39 -23.73
CA GLU A 666 6.67 -34.36 -24.80
C GLU A 666 7.98 -33.69 -24.33
N THR A 667 7.87 -32.59 -23.59
CA THR A 667 9.02 -31.81 -23.10
C THR A 667 9.75 -32.53 -21.98
N LEU A 668 9.02 -33.19 -21.06
CA LEU A 668 9.59 -34.04 -20.03
C LEU A 668 10.34 -35.23 -20.64
N GLN A 669 9.76 -35.88 -21.64
CA GLN A 669 10.43 -36.96 -22.38
C GLN A 669 11.68 -36.44 -23.10
N ALA A 670 11.63 -35.26 -23.71
CA ALA A 670 12.78 -34.63 -24.34
C ALA A 670 13.90 -34.29 -23.33
N MET A 671 13.55 -33.76 -22.15
CA MET A 671 14.49 -33.46 -21.07
C MET A 671 15.09 -34.74 -20.47
N GLN A 672 14.27 -35.78 -20.26
CA GLN A 672 14.72 -37.07 -19.76
C GLN A 672 15.63 -37.77 -20.78
N TYR A 673 15.24 -37.77 -22.06
CA TYR A 673 16.07 -38.25 -23.15
C TYR A 673 17.40 -37.50 -23.19
N GLU A 674 17.42 -36.18 -23.01
CA GLU A 674 18.69 -35.45 -22.99
C GLU A 674 19.56 -35.79 -21.78
N LYS A 675 18.97 -35.95 -20.59
CA LYS A 675 19.66 -36.39 -19.38
C LYS A 675 20.30 -37.77 -19.55
N GLU A 676 19.59 -38.69 -20.19
CA GLU A 676 20.05 -40.06 -20.46
C GLU A 676 21.06 -40.09 -21.63
N ALA A 677 20.76 -39.43 -22.75
CA ALA A 677 21.57 -39.41 -23.97
C ALA A 677 22.87 -38.59 -23.83
N LYS A 678 23.00 -37.69 -22.84
CA LYS A 678 24.25 -36.97 -22.53
C LYS A 678 25.44 -37.93 -22.32
N HIS A 679 25.17 -39.16 -21.90
CA HIS A 679 26.17 -40.21 -21.66
C HIS A 679 26.46 -41.10 -22.88
N TRP A 680 25.63 -41.02 -23.93
CA TRP A 680 25.70 -41.87 -25.12
C TRP A 680 26.04 -41.09 -26.41
N ARG A 681 26.02 -39.75 -26.37
CA ARG A 681 26.42 -38.90 -27.52
C ARG A 681 27.94 -38.97 -27.70
N LEU A 682 28.39 -39.31 -28.92
CA LEU A 682 29.80 -39.20 -29.31
C LEU A 682 30.27 -37.74 -29.10
N PRO A 683 31.47 -37.51 -28.52
CA PRO A 683 32.03 -36.16 -28.37
C PRO A 683 31.97 -35.36 -29.68
N GLU A 684 31.71 -34.06 -29.62
CA GLU A 684 31.63 -33.17 -30.81
C GLU A 684 32.86 -33.24 -31.73
N VAL A 685 33.99 -33.70 -31.20
CA VAL A 685 35.21 -33.96 -31.97
C VAL A 685 34.97 -35.02 -33.05
N LEU A 686 34.18 -36.06 -32.78
CA LEU A 686 33.91 -37.15 -33.72
C LEU A 686 32.88 -36.77 -34.80
N THR A 687 31.94 -35.88 -34.50
CA THR A 687 30.95 -35.39 -35.48
C THR A 687 31.53 -34.38 -36.46
N ARG A 688 32.63 -33.68 -36.11
CA ARG A 688 33.39 -32.81 -37.03
C ARG A 688 34.13 -33.55 -38.15
N PHE A 689 34.41 -34.84 -37.99
CA PHE A 689 35.09 -35.67 -39.00
C PHE A 689 34.12 -36.43 -39.93
N SER A 690 32.81 -36.20 -39.79
CA SER A 690 31.81 -36.78 -40.69
C SER A 690 31.79 -36.04 -42.03
N PRO A 691 31.78 -36.74 -43.18
CA PRO A 691 31.69 -36.13 -44.51
C PRO A 691 30.30 -35.55 -44.84
N ILE A 692 29.31 -35.71 -43.95
CA ILE A 692 27.95 -35.16 -44.11
C ILE A 692 27.77 -34.06 -43.05
N PRO A 693 27.48 -32.80 -43.44
CA PRO A 693 27.16 -31.74 -42.48
C PRO A 693 25.81 -32.07 -41.82
N PHE A 694 25.87 -32.64 -40.61
CA PHE A 694 24.67 -32.88 -39.83
C PHE A 694 24.17 -31.57 -39.22
N PRO A 695 22.91 -31.16 -39.46
CA PRO A 695 22.34 -29.99 -38.82
C PRO A 695 22.25 -30.20 -37.31
N ILE A 696 23.16 -29.60 -36.55
CA ILE A 696 23.29 -29.71 -35.08
C ILE A 696 21.97 -29.35 -34.36
N LYS A 697 21.15 -28.49 -34.97
CA LYS A 697 19.82 -28.10 -34.48
C LYS A 697 18.79 -29.23 -34.44
N LEU A 698 18.99 -30.31 -35.20
CA LEU A 698 18.10 -31.49 -35.22
C LEU A 698 18.48 -32.56 -34.18
N LEU A 699 19.64 -32.41 -33.52
CA LEU A 699 20.16 -33.39 -32.54
C LEU A 699 20.08 -32.92 -31.08
N ARG A 700 19.97 -31.61 -30.83
CA ARG A 700 19.83 -31.05 -29.48
C ARG A 700 18.38 -30.67 -29.20
N LEU A 701 17.76 -31.44 -28.30
CA LEU A 701 16.41 -31.20 -27.81
C LEU A 701 16.39 -30.01 -26.85
N ILE A 702 17.51 -29.64 -26.23
CA ILE A 702 17.65 -28.43 -25.41
C ILE A 702 18.71 -27.51 -26.01
N ALA A 703 18.37 -26.24 -26.21
CA ALA A 703 19.28 -25.23 -26.77
C ALA A 703 18.97 -23.83 -26.24
N PHE A 704 19.96 -22.94 -26.33
CA PHE A 704 19.78 -21.50 -26.12
C PHE A 704 19.77 -20.79 -27.48
N ILE A 705 18.66 -20.14 -27.82
CA ILE A 705 18.43 -19.53 -29.14
C ILE A 705 18.56 -18.00 -29.03
N PRO A 706 19.30 -17.33 -29.95
CA PRO A 706 19.42 -15.87 -29.94
C PRO A 706 18.06 -15.16 -29.96
N GLN A 707 18.01 -14.05 -29.23
CA GLN A 707 16.95 -13.06 -29.33
C GLN A 707 16.89 -12.46 -30.74
N SER A 708 15.68 -12.30 -31.26
CA SER A 708 15.45 -11.81 -32.62
C SER A 708 14.82 -10.42 -32.66
N GLU A 709 13.99 -10.08 -31.69
CA GLU A 709 13.21 -8.83 -31.63
C GLU A 709 13.38 -8.16 -30.25
N ASP A 710 12.62 -7.12 -29.93
CA ASP A 710 12.59 -6.56 -28.56
C ASP A 710 12.21 -7.62 -27.52
N LEU A 711 12.89 -7.61 -26.38
CA LEU A 711 12.76 -8.64 -25.33
C LEU A 711 11.30 -8.84 -24.89
N TYR A 712 10.61 -7.73 -24.64
CA TYR A 712 9.24 -7.73 -24.12
C TYR A 712 8.25 -8.09 -25.22
N GLU A 713 8.52 -7.67 -26.46
CA GLU A 713 7.69 -8.03 -27.61
C GLU A 713 7.80 -9.51 -27.93
N GLU A 714 9.01 -10.06 -27.90
CA GLU A 714 9.27 -11.48 -28.16
C GLU A 714 8.66 -12.36 -27.07
N ASN A 715 8.67 -11.92 -25.80
CA ASN A 715 7.94 -12.58 -24.71
C ASN A 715 6.44 -12.66 -24.98
N ASN A 716 5.79 -11.51 -25.24
CA ASN A 716 4.35 -11.46 -25.48
C ASN A 716 3.94 -12.27 -26.73
N LYS A 717 4.68 -12.12 -27.84
CA LYS A 717 4.43 -12.84 -29.10
C LYS A 717 4.53 -14.35 -28.91
N THR A 718 5.56 -14.83 -28.21
CA THR A 718 5.75 -16.25 -27.94
C THR A 718 4.59 -16.84 -27.15
N LYS A 719 4.10 -16.14 -26.11
CA LYS A 719 2.94 -16.59 -25.32
C LYS A 719 1.66 -16.69 -26.16
N ILE A 720 1.38 -15.67 -26.97
CA ILE A 720 0.21 -15.67 -27.88
C ILE A 720 0.31 -16.78 -28.92
N ASP A 721 1.47 -16.94 -29.56
CA ASP A 721 1.67 -17.96 -30.60
C ASP A 721 1.55 -19.37 -30.03
N GLN A 722 2.06 -19.62 -28.82
CA GLN A 722 1.90 -20.90 -28.12
C GLN A 722 0.42 -21.21 -27.90
N LEU A 723 -0.37 -20.24 -27.45
CA LEU A 723 -1.80 -20.41 -27.25
C LEU A 723 -2.54 -20.74 -28.55
N ILE A 724 -2.29 -19.98 -29.62
CA ILE A 724 -2.91 -20.22 -30.92
C ILE A 724 -2.60 -21.63 -31.41
N GLN A 725 -1.37 -22.11 -31.20
CA GLN A 725 -0.99 -23.48 -31.54
C GLN A 725 -1.72 -24.53 -30.68
N THR A 726 -1.89 -24.29 -29.38
CA THR A 726 -2.69 -25.15 -28.49
C THR A 726 -4.12 -25.26 -28.97
N ALA A 727 -4.74 -24.12 -29.29
CA ALA A 727 -6.09 -24.05 -29.80
C ALA A 727 -6.27 -24.84 -31.10
N LYS A 728 -5.32 -24.71 -32.03
CA LYS A 728 -5.32 -25.46 -33.29
C LYS A 728 -5.23 -26.97 -33.08
N ARG A 729 -4.36 -27.43 -32.18
CA ARG A 729 -4.19 -28.86 -31.88
C ARG A 729 -5.45 -29.49 -31.28
N GLN A 730 -6.11 -28.79 -30.37
CA GLN A 730 -7.30 -29.31 -29.68
C GLN A 730 -8.53 -29.42 -30.59
N MET A 731 -8.60 -28.62 -31.66
CA MET A 731 -9.63 -28.75 -32.68
C MET A 731 -9.30 -29.80 -33.75
N SER A 732 -8.12 -30.42 -33.72
CA SER A 732 -7.74 -31.44 -34.71
C SER A 732 -8.41 -32.80 -34.41
N PRO A 733 -8.90 -33.52 -35.44
CA PRO A 733 -9.68 -34.76 -35.26
C PRO A 733 -8.91 -35.91 -34.58
N GLU A 734 -7.58 -35.94 -34.67
CA GLU A 734 -6.71 -36.95 -34.02
C GLU A 734 -6.78 -36.93 -32.48
N TYR A 735 -7.22 -35.82 -31.86
CA TYR A 735 -7.34 -35.68 -30.41
C TYR A 735 -8.75 -36.01 -29.88
N GLN A 736 -9.74 -36.20 -30.76
CA GLN A 736 -11.15 -36.43 -30.35
C GLN A 736 -11.47 -37.91 -30.12
N THR A 737 -10.57 -38.83 -30.46
CA THR A 737 -10.79 -40.29 -30.36
C THR A 737 -10.51 -40.91 -28.99
N GLY A 738 -10.22 -40.13 -27.95
CA GLY A 738 -9.98 -40.66 -26.61
C GLY A 738 -10.25 -39.65 -25.50
N GLN A 739 -11.28 -39.95 -24.69
CA GLN A 739 -11.67 -39.30 -23.43
C GLN A 739 -12.32 -37.90 -23.51
N SER A 740 -13.49 -37.83 -22.89
CA SER A 740 -14.46 -36.72 -22.83
C SER A 740 -14.05 -35.53 -21.95
N ASP A 741 -12.77 -35.39 -21.57
CA ASP A 741 -12.31 -34.33 -20.64
C ASP A 741 -11.52 -33.19 -21.33
N SER A 742 -11.41 -33.18 -22.66
CA SER A 742 -10.54 -32.26 -23.40
C SER A 742 -11.05 -30.81 -23.58
N SER A 743 -12.29 -30.51 -23.19
CA SER A 743 -12.83 -29.14 -23.21
C SER A 743 -12.23 -28.26 -22.11
N PHE A 744 -11.68 -28.88 -21.06
CA PHE A 744 -11.11 -28.19 -19.90
C PHE A 744 -9.84 -27.38 -20.27
N ASP A 745 -9.07 -27.81 -21.27
CA ASP A 745 -7.78 -27.17 -21.57
C ASP A 745 -7.88 -25.96 -22.52
N LEU A 746 -8.78 -25.90 -23.51
CA LEU A 746 -8.84 -24.73 -24.41
C LEU A 746 -9.30 -23.47 -23.67
N ILE A 747 -10.38 -23.66 -22.89
CA ILE A 747 -11.00 -22.66 -22.04
C ILE A 747 -9.98 -22.21 -20.99
N ALA A 748 -9.30 -23.15 -20.30
CA ALA A 748 -8.26 -22.83 -19.33
C ALA A 748 -7.04 -22.14 -19.96
N ASN A 749 -6.56 -22.55 -21.15
CA ASN A 749 -5.41 -21.91 -21.79
C ASN A 749 -5.74 -20.49 -22.26
N ILE A 750 -6.93 -20.28 -22.82
CA ILE A 750 -7.42 -18.94 -23.18
C ILE A 750 -7.59 -18.09 -21.91
N ALA A 751 -8.14 -18.66 -20.84
CA ALA A 751 -8.23 -18.03 -19.52
C ALA A 751 -6.84 -17.65 -18.95
N ILE A 752 -5.80 -18.47 -19.15
CA ILE A 752 -4.42 -18.22 -18.69
C ILE A 752 -3.79 -17.00 -19.38
N LEU A 753 -4.21 -16.59 -20.58
CA LEU A 753 -3.76 -15.30 -21.16
C LEU A 753 -4.43 -14.09 -20.52
N PHE A 754 -5.61 -14.28 -19.93
CA PHE A 754 -6.39 -13.24 -19.25
C PHE A 754 -6.06 -13.16 -17.76
N LEU A 755 -5.49 -14.22 -17.20
CA LEU A 755 -4.89 -14.23 -15.88
C LEU A 755 -3.46 -13.67 -15.99
N PRO A 756 -3.02 -12.78 -15.09
CA PRO A 756 -1.59 -12.56 -14.93
C PRO A 756 -0.92 -13.89 -14.58
N ASP A 757 0.32 -14.10 -15.03
CA ASP A 757 1.14 -15.22 -14.54
C ASP A 757 1.11 -15.21 -13.00
N ALA A 758 1.36 -16.35 -12.34
CA ALA A 758 1.52 -16.33 -10.88
C ALA A 758 2.67 -15.37 -10.53
N ILE A 759 2.32 -14.14 -10.17
CA ILE A 759 3.28 -13.06 -9.97
C ILE A 759 3.93 -13.34 -8.64
N MET A 760 5.13 -13.92 -8.69
CA MET A 760 5.93 -14.11 -7.49
C MET A 760 6.42 -12.74 -7.06
N ILE A 761 5.78 -12.20 -6.01
CA ILE A 761 6.26 -11.00 -5.34
C ILE A 761 7.69 -11.32 -4.86
N PRO A 762 8.69 -10.47 -5.16
CA PRO A 762 10.08 -10.76 -4.82
C PRO A 762 10.20 -11.19 -3.35
N LEU A 763 10.81 -12.35 -3.11
CA LEU A 763 10.87 -12.97 -1.78
C LEU A 763 11.53 -12.04 -0.75
N ALA A 764 12.45 -11.19 -1.20
CA ALA A 764 13.11 -10.18 -0.38
C ALA A 764 12.14 -9.09 0.13
N LEU A 765 11.07 -8.79 -0.61
CA LEU A 765 9.98 -7.92 -0.15
C LEU A 765 9.07 -8.60 0.84
N GLY A 766 8.72 -9.86 0.55
CA GLY A 766 7.94 -10.69 1.45
C GLY A 766 8.63 -10.94 2.79
N VAL A 767 9.98 -11.01 2.82
CA VAL A 767 10.78 -11.11 4.07
C VAL A 767 10.92 -9.76 4.77
N GLY A 768 11.12 -8.68 3.99
CA GLY A 768 11.25 -7.31 4.49
C GLY A 768 10.01 -6.75 5.19
N LEU A 769 8.84 -7.17 4.71
CA LEU A 769 7.53 -6.70 5.14
C LEU A 769 6.68 -7.84 5.73
N TYR A 770 7.31 -8.99 6.04
CA TYR A 770 6.69 -10.27 6.41
C TYR A 770 5.64 -10.17 7.53
N LYS A 771 5.74 -9.19 8.42
CA LYS A 771 4.83 -9.02 9.56
C LYS A 771 3.69 -8.02 9.33
N THR A 772 3.63 -7.38 8.17
CA THR A 772 2.53 -6.48 7.76
C THR A 772 1.70 -7.09 6.63
N TRP A 773 1.95 -8.35 6.25
CA TRP A 773 1.61 -8.86 4.93
C TRP A 773 0.41 -9.81 4.92
N SER A 774 -0.82 -9.26 4.79
CA SER A 774 -2.03 -10.02 4.45
C SER A 774 -2.03 -10.50 2.99
N ALA A 775 -1.15 -9.97 2.14
CA ALA A 775 -1.07 -10.33 0.72
C ALA A 775 -0.65 -11.80 0.46
N PHE A 776 0.00 -12.50 1.39
CA PHE A 776 0.27 -13.94 1.26
C PHE A 776 -0.97 -14.76 1.56
N GLU A 777 -1.78 -14.36 2.56
CA GLU A 777 -3.10 -14.94 2.78
C GLU A 777 -3.98 -14.69 1.55
N LYS A 778 -3.97 -13.49 0.97
CA LYS A 778 -4.67 -13.18 -0.28
C LYS A 778 -4.13 -13.99 -1.48
N LEU A 779 -2.82 -14.20 -1.60
CA LEU A 779 -2.24 -15.08 -2.62
C LEU A 779 -2.62 -16.55 -2.40
N GLU A 780 -2.68 -17.02 -1.15
CA GLU A 780 -3.19 -18.36 -0.80
C GLU A 780 -4.70 -18.49 -1.12
N GLU A 781 -5.45 -17.40 -0.95
CA GLU A 781 -6.85 -17.26 -1.36
C GLU A 781 -7.03 -16.96 -2.87
N ASN A 782 -5.93 -16.88 -3.63
CA ASN A 782 -5.88 -16.56 -5.06
C ASN A 782 -6.43 -15.16 -5.44
N ASP A 783 -6.46 -14.22 -4.49
CA ASP A 783 -6.76 -12.80 -4.67
C ASP A 783 -5.49 -11.98 -4.99
N ILE A 784 -5.07 -12.06 -6.25
CA ILE A 784 -3.86 -11.38 -6.76
C ILE A 784 -4.03 -9.85 -6.78
N GLU A 785 -5.23 -9.33 -7.05
CA GLU A 785 -5.48 -7.87 -7.03
C GLU A 785 -5.40 -7.33 -5.61
N GLY A 786 -6.08 -7.98 -4.66
CA GLY A 786 -5.99 -7.60 -3.26
C GLY A 786 -4.56 -7.76 -2.72
N ALA A 787 -3.79 -8.75 -3.19
CA ALA A 787 -2.37 -8.84 -2.85
C ALA A 787 -1.54 -7.67 -3.40
N ALA A 788 -1.83 -7.22 -4.62
CA ALA A 788 -1.15 -6.07 -5.24
C ALA A 788 -1.54 -4.73 -4.60
N GLU A 789 -2.78 -4.57 -4.14
CA GLU A 789 -3.24 -3.38 -3.41
C GLU A 789 -2.59 -3.26 -2.04
N GLU A 790 -2.49 -4.37 -1.30
CA GLU A 790 -1.75 -4.43 -0.04
C GLU A 790 -0.27 -4.16 -0.25
N PHE A 791 0.30 -4.64 -1.37
CA PHE A 791 1.68 -4.34 -1.75
C PHE A 791 1.89 -2.84 -2.04
N LEU A 792 0.99 -2.20 -2.78
CA LEU A 792 1.06 -0.76 -3.06
C LEU A 792 0.89 0.07 -1.78
N SER A 793 0.02 -0.37 -0.88
CA SER A 793 -0.12 0.21 0.47
C SER A 793 1.20 0.09 1.24
N ALA A 794 1.80 -1.11 1.24
CA ALA A 794 3.07 -1.38 1.93
C ALA A 794 4.24 -0.53 1.40
N ILE A 795 4.32 -0.29 0.08
CA ILE A 795 5.31 0.61 -0.52
C ILE A 795 5.14 2.04 -0.04
N GLY A 796 3.90 2.52 0.16
CA GLY A 796 3.63 3.87 0.64
C GLY A 796 4.23 4.20 2.02
N TYR A 797 4.65 3.19 2.78
CA TYR A 797 5.32 3.36 4.08
C TYR A 797 6.85 3.43 4.00
N LEU A 798 7.44 3.00 2.89
CA LEU A 798 8.89 3.02 2.64
C LEU A 798 9.31 4.32 1.95
#